data_AF-A0A395SPF0-F1
#
_entry.id   AF-A0A395SPF0-F1
#
_cell.length_a   1.000
_cell.length_b   1.000
_cell.length_c   1.000
_cell.angle_alpha   90.00
_cell.angle_beta   90.00
_cell.angle_gamma   90.00
#
_symmetry.space_group_name_H-M   'P 1'
#
loop_
_entity.id
_entity.type
_entity.pdbx_description
1 polymer ?
#
loop_
_entity_poly.entity_id
_entity_poly.type
_entity_poly.pdbx_seq_one_letter_code
_entity_poly.pdbx_strand_id
1 'polypeptide(L)'
;MSKRYQQWHHPEIGQTYNISGYRSDGISLYFGSRMNLKAMLLAGLLGFTSAASFGFGLGLGLEDQIPLAKSDSSRTRRNNVVFILTDDQDLHMNSLDYMPHLQKHLVDQGTFYKRHYTTTAICCPARVSILTGKAPHNTNVTDLTPPYGGYPKFIREGHNDNYLPIWVQAQGYNTYYAGKLFNSHAVNNYNDPFVKEWNQSDFLLDPYVYMYLNATFQRNHDPPVSHEGEYVTDVLARKTQGFLDQALEEDAPFFLTIAPNAPHSNVDASFAKINFTDTPRNWTFKMTTPIPAPRHAHLFKDVVVPRTENFNPDSQIVPSWIRDQPKLTQENIDWNDDFYRNRLRALQAVDELIDDVFKKLEDAGVLDHTYIVYTTDNGFHISQHRLQPGKECGYEEDINIPLIIRGPGVPAGSVSEVITTHADLAPTFLSLIGAPQRADFDGVVIPLTKKEQAEAIGKRHEHVTVEFWGMAGSEGKFPYHDKEGESFFLRNNTYKSIRIVGQTYNLYYSVWCHGEHELYDLQTDPGQLRNLLDAEIVQPSELLGYPLESVVARLDALLLVGKTCKGLVCSQPWKTLHPQGDVNTLDDALSRECDDFYVKQQPRVSFGWCASGHVLDAEGAQFEKEGLAYWRPDWSNWCNFQPTTTTLSTTNTIMSNHADEYDPESGAVNQQDVADQATETTPLLDTSQSPGSSSSNSSTTVFKIVLVLIIGSFTASADGSLVLATHPTIASEFNALSASNWLFVSFNLAGAATQAMVGKLSDIYGRRRLIVTAYALFAAGCIIVGTGTSMGLVILGRVISGIGGSGLTVVAMLIITDLVPLREAAAWQSYLNLAATTGRSLGGPLGGWLADTIGWRWSFNCQVPIFLVAIILTYFFLPNNKKQDKGPTSLSRIDFPGAALLALTMMAFLLPFEIGGSEVPWSHPVIPGLFVATLVFGGLFVLCEGRWAKEPIFPLDLLRIRNVVLGYVISGTLCAAQLGLMFSVPLYFQVTKRASNTVAGAYLFPAVAGNAIGAILAGLVIKRTGRYKLVLLVATVTSAVSYLLLLFRWHGDTNVWESLYIFPGGLGTGAVQTGVFVAVQAATDPAHKAAALGGVWLTVMVGVIVGMTAVSTATMHVMAGSLATTLQGRGLAEGVIEKIVNMATSDINYIDKADPTIASAVVDAYVRGLSLSHVISLTFSLIAMVSTSLISEHKV
;
A
#
# COMPACT_ATOMS: atom_id res chain seq x y z
N MET A 1 -39.59 -48.00 -17.99
CA MET A 1 -40.48 -49.09 -18.43
C MET A 1 -41.92 -48.76 -18.05
N SER A 2 -42.86 -48.88 -19.01
CA SER A 2 -44.33 -48.97 -18.83
C SER A 2 -45.07 -47.73 -18.29
N LYS A 3 -46.19 -47.20 -18.83
CA LYS A 3 -47.11 -47.54 -19.93
C LYS A 3 -48.02 -46.32 -20.23
N ARG A 4 -48.55 -46.26 -21.46
CA ARG A 4 -49.54 -45.31 -22.05
C ARG A 4 -50.96 -45.43 -21.43
N TYR A 5 -51.82 -44.42 -21.64
CA TYR A 5 -53.10 -44.42 -22.43
C TYR A 5 -53.83 -43.03 -22.29
N GLN A 6 -54.06 -42.26 -23.37
CA GLN A 6 -55.36 -41.96 -24.09
C GLN A 6 -56.36 -41.06 -23.33
N GLN A 7 -57.20 -40.15 -23.87
CA GLN A 7 -57.80 -39.79 -25.19
C GLN A 7 -58.50 -38.39 -24.99
N TRP A 8 -58.37 -37.37 -25.87
CA TRP A 8 -59.20 -36.92 -27.02
C TRP A 8 -60.49 -36.07 -26.78
N HIS A 9 -60.57 -34.98 -27.58
CA HIS A 9 -61.72 -34.22 -28.15
C HIS A 9 -62.27 -32.90 -27.55
N HIS A 10 -62.20 -31.84 -28.37
CA HIS A 10 -63.13 -30.69 -28.48
C HIS A 10 -63.31 -30.33 -29.97
N PRO A 11 -64.50 -29.85 -30.43
CA PRO A 11 -64.69 -29.28 -31.76
C PRO A 11 -64.85 -27.76 -31.78
N GLU A 12 -64.52 -27.17 -32.92
CA GLU A 12 -64.62 -25.76 -33.33
C GLU A 12 -66.06 -25.32 -33.64
N ILE A 13 -66.38 -24.01 -33.49
CA ILE A 13 -67.19 -23.20 -34.43
C ILE A 13 -66.73 -21.74 -34.32
N GLY A 14 -66.46 -21.09 -35.46
CA GLY A 14 -66.15 -19.66 -35.57
C GLY A 14 -67.26 -18.83 -36.22
N GLN A 15 -67.11 -17.50 -36.23
CA GLN A 15 -67.44 -16.63 -37.38
C GLN A 15 -66.96 -15.18 -37.17
N THR A 16 -66.70 -14.55 -38.32
CA THR A 16 -65.86 -13.40 -38.70
C THR A 16 -66.59 -12.05 -38.78
N TYR A 17 -65.83 -10.93 -38.83
CA TYR A 17 -65.85 -9.79 -39.80
C TYR A 17 -65.15 -8.56 -39.13
N ASN A 18 -63.90 -8.19 -39.43
CA ASN A 18 -63.28 -7.50 -40.60
C ASN A 18 -63.52 -5.97 -40.64
N ILE A 19 -62.44 -5.15 -40.61
CA ILE A 19 -62.01 -4.16 -41.65
C ILE A 19 -60.94 -3.15 -41.14
N SER A 20 -59.83 -3.07 -41.92
CA SER A 20 -58.83 -1.99 -42.14
C SER A 20 -58.00 -1.44 -40.97
N GLY A 21 -56.66 -1.25 -41.03
CA GLY A 21 -55.66 -1.41 -42.09
C GLY A 21 -54.55 -0.36 -41.91
N TYR A 22 -53.27 -0.77 -41.82
CA TYR A 22 -52.12 -0.23 -42.59
C TYR A 22 -50.82 -1.00 -42.25
N ARG A 23 -50.05 -1.28 -43.30
CA ARG A 23 -48.80 -2.06 -43.41
C ARG A 23 -47.58 -1.39 -42.76
N SER A 24 -46.64 -2.21 -42.28
CA SER A 24 -45.27 -2.26 -42.83
C SER A 24 -44.55 -3.55 -42.41
N ASP A 25 -43.98 -4.24 -43.41
CA ASP A 25 -43.23 -5.48 -43.30
C ASP A 25 -41.94 -5.34 -42.46
N GLY A 26 -41.62 -6.37 -41.66
CA GLY A 26 -40.39 -6.41 -40.86
C GLY A 26 -40.22 -7.74 -40.11
N ILE A 27 -39.69 -8.74 -40.84
CA ILE A 27 -38.97 -9.95 -40.41
C ILE A 27 -39.17 -10.39 -38.95
N SER A 28 -39.93 -11.47 -38.81
CA SER A 28 -40.08 -12.26 -37.58
C SER A 28 -38.76 -12.96 -37.22
N LEU A 29 -38.20 -12.63 -36.05
CA LEU A 29 -37.27 -13.48 -35.32
C LEU A 29 -37.88 -13.77 -33.94
N TYR A 30 -38.53 -14.92 -33.86
CA TYR A 30 -38.89 -15.58 -32.61
C TYR A 30 -37.62 -15.86 -31.80
N PHE A 31 -37.40 -15.16 -30.69
CA PHE A 31 -36.56 -15.64 -29.60
C PHE A 31 -37.41 -15.79 -28.34
N GLY A 32 -37.66 -17.06 -28.00
CA GLY A 32 -38.43 -17.46 -26.83
C GLY A 32 -37.77 -17.00 -25.53
N SER A 33 -38.62 -16.46 -24.66
CA SER A 33 -38.37 -16.13 -23.27
C SER A 33 -37.93 -17.36 -22.45
N ARG A 34 -36.62 -17.57 -22.34
CA ARG A 34 -35.98 -18.25 -21.20
C ARG A 34 -34.66 -17.55 -20.92
N MET A 35 -34.72 -16.50 -20.10
CA MET A 35 -33.53 -15.82 -19.58
C MET A 35 -32.79 -16.80 -18.67
N ASN A 36 -31.68 -17.33 -19.17
CA ASN A 36 -30.97 -18.43 -18.54
C ASN A 36 -30.15 -17.88 -17.36
N LEU A 37 -30.44 -18.28 -16.13
CA LEU A 37 -29.76 -17.85 -14.88
C LEU A 37 -28.23 -17.97 -14.99
N LYS A 38 -27.74 -18.95 -15.76
CA LYS A 38 -26.32 -19.11 -16.09
C LYS A 38 -25.74 -17.93 -16.87
N ALA A 39 -26.48 -17.34 -17.82
CA ALA A 39 -26.01 -16.21 -18.63
C ALA A 39 -25.94 -14.91 -17.84
N MET A 40 -26.78 -14.71 -16.81
CA MET A 40 -26.69 -13.54 -15.91
C MET A 40 -25.61 -13.71 -14.84
N LEU A 41 -25.43 -14.92 -14.29
CA LEU A 41 -24.27 -15.24 -13.45
C LEU A 41 -22.97 -15.10 -14.26
N LEU A 42 -22.97 -15.53 -15.53
CA LEU A 42 -21.86 -15.31 -16.45
C LEU A 42 -21.70 -13.84 -16.82
N ALA A 43 -22.76 -13.04 -16.96
CA ALA A 43 -22.68 -11.59 -17.21
C ALA A 43 -22.18 -10.81 -15.98
N GLY A 44 -22.49 -11.27 -14.75
CA GLY A 44 -21.90 -10.74 -13.51
C GLY A 44 -20.42 -11.10 -13.37
N LEU A 45 -20.00 -12.27 -13.87
CA LEU A 45 -18.60 -12.69 -13.97
C LEU A 45 -17.85 -12.08 -15.19
N LEU A 46 -18.53 -11.81 -16.30
CA LEU A 46 -17.99 -11.23 -17.55
C LEU A 46 -18.03 -9.70 -17.58
N GLY A 47 -18.87 -9.07 -16.75
CA GLY A 47 -18.78 -7.64 -16.45
C GLY A 47 -17.45 -7.27 -15.78
N PHE A 48 -16.76 -8.27 -15.21
CA PHE A 48 -15.42 -8.13 -14.65
C PHE A 48 -14.28 -8.27 -15.69
N THR A 49 -14.51 -8.92 -16.84
CA THR A 49 -13.48 -9.03 -17.88
C THR A 49 -13.50 -7.85 -18.87
N SER A 50 -14.60 -7.12 -18.97
CA SER A 50 -14.77 -6.02 -19.92
C SER A 50 -14.40 -4.63 -19.37
N ALA A 51 -14.39 -4.44 -18.04
CA ALA A 51 -13.87 -3.21 -17.41
C ALA A 51 -12.33 -3.14 -17.43
N ALA A 52 -11.64 -4.26 -17.73
CA ALA A 52 -10.20 -4.30 -17.95
C ALA A 52 -9.77 -3.92 -19.38
N SER A 53 -10.71 -3.68 -20.31
CA SER A 53 -10.40 -3.48 -21.74
C SER A 53 -10.93 -2.19 -22.38
N PHE A 54 -11.65 -1.32 -21.65
CA PHE A 54 -12.04 0.02 -22.15
C PHE A 54 -11.11 1.10 -21.59
N GLY A 55 -9.88 1.08 -22.10
CA GLY A 55 -8.83 2.03 -21.74
C GLY A 55 -8.02 2.52 -22.92
N PHE A 56 -8.54 2.55 -24.15
CA PHE A 56 -7.91 3.25 -25.28
C PHE A 56 -8.93 3.59 -26.35
N GLY A 57 -8.93 4.85 -26.80
CA GLY A 57 -9.59 5.28 -28.03
C GLY A 57 -10.66 6.36 -27.86
N LEU A 58 -10.22 7.61 -27.69
CA LEU A 58 -10.88 8.80 -28.26
C LEU A 58 -9.88 9.95 -28.27
N GLY A 59 -9.12 10.03 -29.36
CA GLY A 59 -8.39 11.22 -29.73
C GLY A 59 -9.37 12.27 -30.24
N LEU A 60 -9.30 13.46 -29.65
CA LEU A 60 -9.77 14.69 -30.28
C LEU A 60 -8.70 15.73 -30.00
N GLY A 61 -7.97 16.08 -31.05
CA GLY A 61 -6.99 17.15 -31.03
C GLY A 61 -7.66 18.50 -30.89
N LEU A 62 -6.88 19.47 -30.42
CA LEU A 62 -6.95 20.87 -30.81
C LEU A 62 -5.57 21.47 -30.52
N GLU A 63 -4.98 21.97 -31.59
CA GLU A 63 -3.74 22.74 -31.62
C GLU A 63 -3.84 24.02 -30.80
N ASP A 64 -2.72 24.41 -30.20
CA ASP A 64 -2.29 25.81 -30.19
C ASP A 64 -0.75 25.87 -30.26
N GLN A 65 -0.27 26.45 -31.36
CA GLN A 65 1.14 26.69 -31.66
C GLN A 65 1.65 27.92 -30.89
N ILE A 66 2.87 27.83 -30.37
CA ILE A 66 3.71 29.00 -30.02
C ILE A 66 5.01 28.89 -30.85
N PRO A 67 5.48 29.96 -31.51
CA PRO A 67 6.37 29.88 -32.66
C PRO A 67 7.83 29.54 -32.30
N LEU A 68 8.43 28.76 -33.21
CA LEU A 68 9.82 28.33 -33.26
C LEU A 68 10.81 29.50 -33.24
N ALA A 69 11.67 29.51 -32.22
CA ALA A 69 13.03 29.97 -32.42
C ALA A 69 13.75 28.97 -33.34
N LYS A 70 14.35 29.46 -34.43
CA LYS A 70 15.24 28.69 -35.30
C LYS A 70 16.44 28.19 -34.48
N SER A 71 16.60 26.88 -34.37
CA SER A 71 17.90 26.26 -34.14
C SER A 71 18.04 25.02 -35.02
N ASP A 72 19.27 24.82 -35.48
CA ASP A 72 19.72 23.97 -36.57
C ASP A 72 19.13 22.55 -36.68
N SER A 73 19.05 22.13 -37.94
CA SER A 73 18.84 20.77 -38.39
C SER A 73 20.05 19.87 -38.11
N SER A 74 20.21 19.43 -36.87
CA SER A 74 20.78 18.10 -36.59
C SER A 74 19.79 17.34 -35.71
N ARG A 75 19.18 16.27 -36.24
CA ARG A 75 18.54 15.28 -35.37
C ARG A 75 19.69 14.63 -34.60
N THR A 76 19.96 15.10 -33.38
CA THR A 76 20.87 14.43 -32.46
C THR A 76 20.35 13.01 -32.24
N ARG A 77 21.06 12.02 -32.78
CA ARG A 77 20.77 10.60 -32.59
C ARG A 77 20.76 10.33 -31.08
N ARG A 78 19.69 9.70 -30.57
CA ARG A 78 19.56 9.37 -29.14
C ARG A 78 20.58 8.28 -28.79
N ASN A 79 21.17 8.34 -27.59
CA ASN A 79 22.24 7.42 -27.18
C ASN A 79 21.65 6.07 -26.72
N ASN A 80 22.36 4.98 -26.97
CA ASN A 80 22.07 3.66 -26.40
C ASN A 80 22.72 3.53 -25.01
N VAL A 81 22.27 2.55 -24.22
CA VAL A 81 22.86 2.22 -22.93
C VAL A 81 23.08 0.71 -22.81
N VAL A 82 24.28 0.32 -22.41
CA VAL A 82 24.62 -1.03 -21.98
C VAL A 82 25.05 -0.98 -20.52
N PHE A 83 24.42 -1.79 -19.68
CA PHE A 83 24.72 -1.89 -18.26
C PHE A 83 25.22 -3.30 -17.92
N ILE A 84 26.45 -3.41 -17.45
CA ILE A 84 27.09 -4.67 -17.07
C ILE A 84 27.19 -4.70 -15.54
N LEU A 85 26.55 -5.70 -14.92
CA LEU A 85 26.41 -5.82 -13.48
C LEU A 85 26.85 -7.21 -12.98
N THR A 86 28.12 -7.32 -12.59
CA THR A 86 28.68 -8.56 -12.01
C THR A 86 28.20 -8.79 -10.58
N ASP A 87 28.38 -10.00 -10.07
CA ASP A 87 27.95 -10.40 -8.71
C ASP A 87 29.16 -10.62 -7.80
N ASP A 88 29.20 -10.00 -6.63
CA ASP A 88 30.27 -10.16 -5.64
C ASP A 88 31.68 -9.79 -6.15
N GLN A 89 31.83 -8.76 -6.98
CA GLN A 89 33.16 -8.43 -7.50
C GLN A 89 33.91 -7.46 -6.59
N ASP A 90 35.09 -7.87 -6.13
CA ASP A 90 35.92 -7.02 -5.29
C ASP A 90 36.59 -5.89 -6.07
N LEU A 91 36.78 -4.74 -5.42
CA LEU A 91 37.74 -3.73 -5.84
C LEU A 91 39.10 -3.93 -5.13
N HIS A 92 39.06 -4.21 -3.84
CA HIS A 92 40.22 -4.18 -2.94
C HIS A 92 41.10 -5.44 -2.99
N MET A 93 40.69 -6.50 -3.70
CA MET A 93 41.56 -7.65 -3.97
C MET A 93 42.15 -7.65 -5.38
N ASN A 94 42.00 -6.56 -6.15
CA ASN A 94 42.56 -6.36 -7.50
C ASN A 94 41.91 -7.22 -8.59
N SER A 95 40.63 -7.61 -8.48
CA SER A 95 39.97 -8.40 -9.53
C SER A 95 40.02 -7.76 -10.93
N LEU A 96 39.94 -6.43 -11.02
CA LEU A 96 39.96 -5.68 -12.28
C LEU A 96 41.28 -5.82 -13.05
N ASP A 97 42.41 -6.03 -12.36
CA ASP A 97 43.73 -6.12 -12.99
C ASP A 97 43.88 -7.40 -13.84
N TYR A 98 43.02 -8.39 -13.58
CA TYR A 98 42.97 -9.66 -14.27
C TYR A 98 41.94 -9.68 -15.41
N MET A 99 41.31 -8.55 -15.73
CA MET A 99 40.30 -8.43 -16.79
C MET A 99 40.82 -7.53 -17.93
N PRO A 100 41.72 -8.02 -18.80
CA PRO A 100 42.39 -7.20 -19.81
C PRO A 100 41.44 -6.55 -20.83
N HIS A 101 40.32 -7.19 -21.18
CA HIS A 101 39.36 -6.61 -22.12
C HIS A 101 38.56 -5.49 -21.47
N LEU A 102 38.17 -5.63 -20.21
CA LEU A 102 37.61 -4.55 -19.40
C LEU A 102 38.58 -3.38 -19.27
N GLN A 103 39.87 -3.64 -19.03
CA GLN A 103 40.88 -2.58 -18.95
C GLN A 103 40.94 -1.81 -20.27
N LYS A 104 41.14 -2.54 -21.37
CA LYS A 104 41.21 -1.98 -22.73
C LYS A 104 39.97 -1.19 -23.12
N HIS A 105 38.78 -1.71 -22.85
CA HIS A 105 37.53 -1.17 -23.39
C HIS A 105 36.82 -0.20 -22.45
N LEU A 106 37.00 -0.30 -21.14
CA LEU A 106 36.27 0.50 -20.17
C LEU A 106 37.19 1.39 -19.35
N VAL A 107 38.24 0.85 -18.73
CA VAL A 107 39.12 1.66 -17.86
C VAL A 107 39.92 2.67 -18.70
N ASP A 108 40.59 2.22 -19.76
CA ASP A 108 41.43 3.07 -20.61
C ASP A 108 40.60 4.08 -21.43
N GLN A 109 39.33 3.77 -21.71
CA GLN A 109 38.47 4.54 -22.60
C GLN A 109 37.31 5.26 -21.89
N GLY A 110 37.19 5.08 -20.57
CA GLY A 110 36.13 5.66 -19.76
C GLY A 110 36.69 6.35 -18.50
N THR A 111 35.78 6.67 -17.58
CA THR A 111 36.12 7.20 -16.26
C THR A 111 35.88 6.14 -15.20
N PHE A 112 36.89 5.87 -14.38
CA PHE A 112 36.81 5.04 -13.19
C PHE A 112 36.41 5.90 -11.97
N TYR A 113 35.30 5.55 -11.32
CA TYR A 113 34.82 6.22 -10.11
C TYR A 113 35.32 5.44 -8.90
N LYS A 114 36.45 5.87 -8.35
CA LYS A 114 37.17 5.15 -7.29
C LYS A 114 36.41 5.08 -5.95
N ARG A 115 35.47 5.99 -5.74
CA ARG A 115 34.68 6.13 -4.51
C ARG A 115 33.20 5.83 -4.79
N HIS A 116 32.94 4.66 -5.37
CA HIS A 116 31.59 4.15 -5.55
C HIS A 116 31.28 3.12 -4.48
N TYR A 117 30.18 3.32 -3.76
CA TYR A 117 29.81 2.50 -2.62
C TYR A 117 28.44 1.86 -2.81
N THR A 118 28.32 0.58 -2.46
CA THR A 118 27.00 -0.05 -2.36
C THR A 118 26.24 0.49 -1.14
N THR A 119 24.91 0.52 -1.20
CA THR A 119 24.07 0.91 -0.06
C THR A 119 23.91 -0.21 0.97
N THR A 120 24.31 -1.44 0.62
CA THR A 120 24.17 -2.65 1.43
C THR A 120 25.06 -3.74 0.84
N ALA A 121 25.85 -4.42 1.66
CA ALA A 121 26.80 -5.45 1.21
C ALA A 121 26.13 -6.81 0.92
N ILE A 122 25.01 -6.81 0.19
CA ILE A 122 24.30 -8.04 -0.20
C ILE A 122 23.42 -7.84 -1.44
N CYS A 123 23.44 -8.83 -2.35
CA CYS A 123 23.02 -8.64 -3.75
C CYS A 123 21.58 -8.18 -3.97
N CYS A 124 20.55 -8.86 -3.43
CA CYS A 124 19.13 -8.51 -3.71
C CYS A 124 18.78 -7.06 -3.35
N PRO A 125 18.95 -6.63 -2.08
CA PRO A 125 18.77 -5.23 -1.67
C PRO A 125 19.57 -4.23 -2.52
N ALA A 126 20.85 -4.52 -2.78
CA ALA A 126 21.70 -3.65 -3.59
C ALA A 126 21.17 -3.47 -5.02
N ARG A 127 20.79 -4.57 -5.69
CA ARG A 127 20.19 -4.54 -7.03
C ARG A 127 18.86 -3.78 -7.05
N VAL A 128 18.05 -3.87 -6.00
CA VAL A 128 16.82 -3.05 -5.87
C VAL A 128 17.18 -1.58 -5.73
N SER A 129 18.22 -1.21 -4.97
CA SER A 129 18.69 0.18 -4.88
C SER A 129 19.10 0.73 -6.25
N ILE A 130 19.87 -0.06 -7.03
CA ILE A 130 20.28 0.30 -8.40
C ILE A 130 19.07 0.55 -9.31
N LEU A 131 18.07 -0.33 -9.25
CA LEU A 131 16.90 -0.28 -10.15
C LEU A 131 15.82 0.72 -9.72
N THR A 132 15.86 1.22 -8.48
CA THR A 132 14.85 2.15 -7.94
C THR A 132 15.40 3.53 -7.62
N GLY A 133 16.73 3.68 -7.49
CA GLY A 133 17.36 4.92 -7.03
C GLY A 133 17.10 5.22 -5.55
N LYS A 134 16.86 4.19 -4.74
CA LYS A 134 16.44 4.30 -3.34
C LYS A 134 17.33 3.49 -2.40
N ALA A 135 17.47 3.95 -1.16
CA ALA A 135 18.17 3.23 -0.10
C ALA A 135 17.38 2.00 0.39
N PRO A 136 18.03 0.96 0.93
CA PRO A 136 17.39 -0.28 1.38
C PRO A 136 16.27 -0.07 2.41
N HIS A 137 16.42 0.87 3.36
CA HIS A 137 15.35 1.17 4.32
C HIS A 137 14.08 1.75 3.65
N ASN A 138 14.23 2.42 2.50
CA ASN A 138 13.12 2.98 1.71
C ASN A 138 12.50 1.98 0.72
N THR A 139 13.30 1.04 0.22
CA THR A 139 12.80 -0.06 -0.61
C THR A 139 12.15 -1.13 0.26
N ASN A 140 12.57 -1.25 1.53
CA ASN A 140 12.20 -2.31 2.47
C ASN A 140 12.54 -3.72 1.94
N VAL A 141 13.46 -3.83 0.97
CA VAL A 141 14.03 -5.11 0.53
C VAL A 141 15.41 -5.19 1.17
N THR A 142 15.57 -6.00 2.22
CA THR A 142 16.77 -5.98 3.09
C THR A 142 17.44 -7.34 3.26
N ASP A 143 17.02 -8.36 2.52
CA ASP A 143 17.56 -9.72 2.58
C ASP A 143 17.55 -10.35 1.16
N LEU A 144 18.09 -11.56 1.01
CA LEU A 144 18.01 -12.41 -0.17
C LEU A 144 16.70 -13.19 -0.28
N THR A 145 16.05 -13.47 0.86
CA THR A 145 14.90 -14.39 0.91
C THR A 145 13.71 -13.84 1.70
N PRO A 146 12.48 -14.36 1.48
CA PRO A 146 11.33 -13.97 2.28
C PRO A 146 11.51 -14.30 3.77
N PRO A 147 10.96 -13.47 4.68
CA PRO A 147 9.99 -12.41 4.42
C PRO A 147 10.59 -11.03 4.14
N TYR A 148 11.90 -10.85 4.30
CA TYR A 148 12.56 -9.52 4.24
C TYR A 148 13.22 -9.20 2.90
N GLY A 149 13.29 -10.19 1.99
CA GLY A 149 14.12 -10.12 0.81
C GLY A 149 13.65 -10.90 -0.42
N GLY A 150 14.46 -10.83 -1.46
CA GLY A 150 14.27 -11.55 -2.72
C GLY A 150 13.09 -11.05 -3.56
N TYR A 151 12.85 -11.73 -4.69
CA TYR A 151 11.80 -11.38 -5.65
C TYR A 151 10.40 -11.25 -5.01
N PRO A 152 9.94 -12.16 -4.12
CA PRO A 152 8.61 -12.02 -3.51
C PRO A 152 8.46 -10.75 -2.67
N LYS A 153 9.53 -10.26 -2.03
CA LYS A 153 9.50 -9.00 -1.29
C LYS A 153 9.50 -7.81 -2.24
N PHE A 154 10.31 -7.84 -3.29
CA PHE A 154 10.31 -6.82 -4.36
C PHE A 154 8.91 -6.64 -4.97
N ILE A 155 8.21 -7.75 -5.27
CA ILE A 155 6.83 -7.74 -5.73
C ILE A 155 5.89 -7.16 -4.67
N ARG A 156 5.98 -7.62 -3.41
CA ARG A 156 5.09 -7.20 -2.31
C ARG A 156 5.17 -5.71 -2.01
N GLU A 157 6.36 -5.13 -2.12
CA GLU A 157 6.58 -3.69 -1.91
C GLU A 157 6.12 -2.83 -3.11
N GLY A 158 5.67 -3.47 -4.20
CA GLY A 158 5.14 -2.82 -5.40
C GLY A 158 6.21 -2.29 -6.35
N HIS A 159 7.47 -2.70 -6.19
CA HIS A 159 8.57 -2.18 -7.01
C HIS A 159 8.50 -2.67 -8.46
N ASN A 160 7.89 -3.84 -8.71
CA ASN A 160 7.64 -4.35 -10.07
C ASN A 160 6.70 -3.44 -10.89
N ASP A 161 6.03 -2.47 -10.27
CA ASP A 161 5.19 -1.47 -10.95
C ASP A 161 5.85 -0.09 -11.06
N ASN A 162 7.03 0.11 -10.45
CA ASN A 162 7.70 1.41 -10.43
C ASN A 162 9.21 1.27 -10.21
N TYR A 163 9.93 0.91 -11.27
CA TYR A 163 11.39 0.77 -11.29
C TYR A 163 11.94 1.08 -12.69
N LEU A 164 13.27 1.15 -12.81
CA LEU A 164 14.01 1.67 -13.96
C LEU A 164 13.49 1.26 -15.36
N PRO A 165 13.31 -0.02 -15.71
CA PRO A 165 12.96 -0.41 -17.07
C PRO A 165 11.59 0.13 -17.50
N ILE A 166 10.63 0.27 -16.57
CA ILE A 166 9.34 0.93 -16.84
C ILE A 166 9.56 2.38 -17.29
N TRP A 167 10.44 3.09 -16.60
CA TRP A 167 10.72 4.50 -16.87
C TRP A 167 11.50 4.69 -18.17
N VAL A 168 12.41 3.75 -18.48
CA VAL A 168 13.19 3.73 -19.71
C VAL A 168 12.28 3.44 -20.92
N GLN A 169 11.43 2.41 -20.85
CA GLN A 169 10.45 2.12 -21.91
C GLN A 169 9.50 3.28 -22.17
N ALA A 170 9.08 4.00 -21.12
CA ALA A 170 8.24 5.18 -21.26
C ALA A 170 8.88 6.31 -22.09
N GLN A 171 10.21 6.30 -22.29
CA GLN A 171 10.92 7.23 -23.17
C GLN A 171 11.09 6.74 -24.62
N GLY A 172 10.53 5.56 -24.95
CA GLY A 172 10.61 4.94 -26.27
C GLY A 172 11.92 4.18 -26.51
N TYR A 173 12.55 3.68 -25.46
CA TYR A 173 13.70 2.79 -25.54
C TYR A 173 13.25 1.33 -25.55
N ASN A 174 13.92 0.51 -26.37
CA ASN A 174 13.83 -0.93 -26.23
C ASN A 174 14.68 -1.39 -25.05
N THR A 175 14.15 -2.29 -24.24
CA THR A 175 14.78 -2.75 -23.00
C THR A 175 15.04 -4.25 -23.06
N TYR A 176 16.28 -4.65 -22.77
CA TYR A 176 16.75 -6.02 -22.81
C TYR A 176 17.43 -6.39 -21.50
N TYR A 177 17.18 -7.60 -20.97
CA TYR A 177 17.84 -8.09 -19.75
C TYR A 177 18.35 -9.51 -19.93
N ALA A 178 19.62 -9.76 -19.64
CA ALA A 178 20.20 -11.10 -19.63
C ALA A 178 20.90 -11.36 -18.30
N GLY A 179 20.53 -12.43 -17.59
CA GLY A 179 21.25 -12.90 -16.40
C GLY A 179 20.47 -12.82 -15.08
N LYS A 180 21.19 -12.72 -13.96
CA LYS A 180 20.62 -12.72 -12.62
C LYS A 180 19.86 -11.42 -12.36
N LEU A 181 18.60 -11.52 -11.93
CA LEU A 181 17.82 -10.38 -11.45
C LEU A 181 17.83 -10.32 -9.93
N PHE A 182 17.23 -11.32 -9.26
CA PHE A 182 17.16 -11.45 -7.81
C PHE A 182 17.19 -12.92 -7.38
N ASN A 183 17.64 -13.20 -6.16
CA ASN A 183 17.33 -14.44 -5.47
C ASN A 183 15.82 -14.56 -5.19
N SER A 184 15.36 -15.78 -4.95
CA SER A 184 13.95 -16.16 -4.84
C SER A 184 13.10 -15.85 -6.09
N HIS A 185 13.71 -15.40 -7.20
CA HIS A 185 13.12 -15.46 -8.53
C HIS A 185 13.44 -16.85 -9.11
N ALA A 186 12.49 -17.76 -9.01
CA ALA A 186 12.74 -19.19 -9.08
C ALA A 186 11.88 -19.87 -10.16
N VAL A 187 12.28 -21.07 -10.57
CA VAL A 187 11.58 -21.90 -11.56
C VAL A 187 10.12 -22.20 -11.20
N ASN A 188 9.74 -22.05 -9.92
CA ASN A 188 8.39 -22.30 -9.42
C ASN A 188 7.55 -21.03 -9.21
N ASN A 189 8.13 -19.82 -9.28
CA ASN A 189 7.42 -18.56 -9.06
C ASN A 189 7.77 -17.46 -10.07
N TYR A 190 8.54 -17.77 -11.12
CA TYR A 190 8.95 -16.83 -12.17
C TYR A 190 7.79 -16.09 -12.86
N ASN A 191 6.59 -16.67 -12.80
CA ASN A 191 5.37 -16.16 -13.39
C ASN A 191 4.36 -15.62 -12.36
N ASP A 192 4.74 -15.46 -11.09
CA ASP A 192 3.84 -15.06 -9.99
C ASP A 192 4.30 -13.79 -9.24
N PRO A 193 4.08 -12.59 -9.82
CA PRO A 193 3.80 -12.34 -11.23
C PRO A 193 5.08 -12.40 -12.06
N PHE A 194 4.96 -12.31 -13.39
CA PHE A 194 6.12 -12.02 -14.25
C PHE A 194 6.76 -10.66 -13.90
N VAL A 195 8.07 -10.57 -14.11
CA VAL A 195 8.82 -9.31 -14.06
C VAL A 195 8.30 -8.40 -15.18
N LYS A 196 7.95 -7.15 -14.87
CA LYS A 196 7.29 -6.26 -15.84
C LYS A 196 8.28 -5.51 -16.73
N GLU A 197 7.77 -5.01 -17.85
CA GLU A 197 8.42 -4.01 -18.71
C GLU A 197 9.86 -4.33 -19.14
N TRP A 198 10.10 -5.51 -19.72
CA TRP A 198 11.26 -5.76 -20.59
C TRP A 198 10.75 -6.14 -21.98
N ASN A 199 11.24 -5.48 -23.04
CA ASN A 199 10.88 -5.87 -24.40
C ASN A 199 11.30 -7.32 -24.64
N GLN A 200 12.50 -7.66 -24.19
CA GLN A 200 12.91 -9.04 -24.03
C GLN A 200 13.78 -9.28 -22.80
N SER A 201 13.67 -10.47 -22.23
CA SER A 201 14.44 -10.87 -21.05
C SER A 201 14.83 -12.35 -21.09
N ASP A 202 15.99 -12.64 -20.53
CA ASP A 202 16.46 -13.98 -20.19
C ASP A 202 16.91 -13.96 -18.72
N PHE A 203 15.97 -14.19 -17.81
CA PHE A 203 16.26 -14.18 -16.37
C PHE A 203 16.82 -15.51 -15.91
N LEU A 204 17.96 -15.46 -15.21
CA LEU A 204 18.56 -16.61 -14.55
C LEU A 204 17.81 -16.89 -13.24
N LEU A 205 17.33 -18.12 -13.03
CA LEU A 205 16.38 -18.48 -11.97
C LEU A 205 16.94 -19.42 -10.91
N ASP A 206 16.46 -19.23 -9.68
CA ASP A 206 16.64 -20.16 -8.56
C ASP A 206 15.92 -21.51 -8.78
N PRO A 207 16.44 -22.62 -8.22
CA PRO A 207 17.66 -22.75 -7.41
C PRO A 207 18.97 -22.85 -8.22
N TYR A 208 18.90 -22.60 -9.53
CA TYR A 208 20.01 -22.82 -10.48
C TYR A 208 20.83 -21.56 -10.75
N VAL A 209 20.57 -20.46 -10.05
CA VAL A 209 21.15 -19.14 -10.35
C VAL A 209 22.67 -19.10 -10.14
N TYR A 210 23.20 -19.91 -9.23
CA TYR A 210 24.64 -19.98 -8.92
C TYR A 210 25.29 -21.30 -9.37
N MET A 211 24.60 -22.08 -10.20
CA MET A 211 25.15 -23.30 -10.78
C MET A 211 25.85 -22.99 -12.09
N TYR A 212 27.18 -23.01 -12.09
CA TYR A 212 27.99 -22.65 -13.27
C TYR A 212 27.81 -23.59 -14.47
N LEU A 213 27.38 -24.83 -14.24
CA LEU A 213 27.23 -25.88 -15.26
C LEU A 213 25.81 -26.43 -15.39
N ASN A 214 24.82 -25.80 -14.74
CA ASN A 214 23.43 -26.25 -14.77
C ASN A 214 22.47 -25.09 -14.55
N ALA A 215 22.73 -23.98 -15.22
CA ALA A 215 21.94 -22.77 -15.11
C ALA A 215 20.57 -22.93 -15.77
N THR A 216 19.53 -22.35 -15.18
CA THR A 216 18.18 -22.31 -15.77
C THR A 216 17.77 -20.89 -16.07
N PHE A 217 17.42 -20.63 -17.33
CA PHE A 217 16.99 -19.31 -17.81
C PHE A 217 15.51 -19.31 -18.18
N GLN A 218 14.88 -18.16 -18.04
CA GLN A 218 13.49 -17.94 -18.40
C GLN A 218 13.42 -16.80 -19.40
N ARG A 219 12.92 -17.12 -20.60
CA ARG A 219 12.79 -16.19 -21.72
C ARG A 219 11.43 -15.51 -21.69
N ASN A 220 11.37 -14.18 -21.53
CA ASN A 220 10.13 -13.39 -21.58
C ASN A 220 9.02 -13.93 -20.66
N HIS A 221 8.00 -14.60 -21.21
CA HIS A 221 6.94 -15.29 -20.46
C HIS A 221 6.90 -16.80 -20.75
N ASP A 222 7.91 -17.33 -21.44
CA ASP A 222 8.04 -18.75 -21.74
C ASP A 222 8.46 -19.54 -20.48
N PRO A 223 8.16 -20.85 -20.43
CA PRO A 223 8.62 -21.71 -19.35
C PRO A 223 10.16 -21.72 -19.22
N PRO A 224 10.71 -21.91 -17.99
CA PRO A 224 12.15 -22.00 -17.77
C PRO A 224 12.80 -23.15 -18.54
N VAL A 225 13.99 -22.90 -19.08
CA VAL A 225 14.81 -23.86 -19.83
C VAL A 225 16.13 -24.07 -19.09
N SER A 226 16.43 -25.32 -18.78
CA SER A 226 17.70 -25.72 -18.16
C SER A 226 18.78 -25.93 -19.21
N HIS A 227 20.00 -25.50 -18.88
CA HIS A 227 21.22 -25.63 -19.68
C HIS A 227 22.24 -26.53 -18.97
N GLU A 228 21.85 -27.78 -18.73
CA GLU A 228 22.71 -28.76 -18.05
C GLU A 228 23.97 -29.09 -18.88
N GLY A 229 25.13 -29.04 -18.23
CA GLY A 229 26.44 -29.28 -18.84
C GLY A 229 27.03 -28.09 -19.59
N GLU A 230 26.27 -27.01 -19.77
CA GLU A 230 26.75 -25.78 -20.42
C GLU A 230 27.26 -24.76 -19.39
N TYR A 231 28.34 -24.05 -19.73
CA TYR A 231 28.88 -23.01 -18.86
C TYR A 231 27.99 -21.76 -18.87
N VAL A 232 27.51 -21.33 -17.69
CA VAL A 232 26.50 -20.28 -17.53
C VAL A 232 26.86 -18.97 -18.24
N THR A 233 28.12 -18.53 -18.14
CA THR A 233 28.57 -17.28 -18.76
C THR A 233 28.59 -17.39 -20.29
N ASP A 234 28.86 -18.58 -20.85
CA ASP A 234 28.83 -18.81 -22.31
C ASP A 234 27.37 -18.81 -22.82
N VAL A 235 26.45 -19.38 -22.04
CA VAL A 235 25.00 -19.31 -22.33
C VAL A 235 24.53 -17.85 -22.30
N LEU A 236 24.94 -17.11 -21.27
CA LEU A 236 24.63 -15.70 -21.12
C LEU A 236 25.20 -14.84 -22.26
N ALA A 237 26.44 -15.10 -22.68
CA ALA A 237 27.08 -14.42 -23.80
C ALA A 237 26.26 -14.60 -25.09
N ARG A 238 25.87 -15.83 -25.43
CA ARG A 238 25.04 -16.09 -26.63
C ARG A 238 23.68 -15.38 -26.57
N LYS A 239 23.02 -15.38 -25.41
CA LYS A 239 21.74 -14.66 -25.20
C LYS A 239 21.91 -13.16 -25.36
N THR A 240 22.98 -12.60 -24.80
CA THR A 240 23.35 -11.19 -24.92
C THR A 240 23.60 -10.78 -26.38
N GLN A 241 24.36 -11.60 -27.12
CA GLN A 241 24.61 -11.36 -28.54
C GLN A 241 23.30 -11.38 -29.35
N GLY A 242 22.39 -12.31 -29.08
CA GLY A 242 21.07 -12.34 -29.71
C GLY A 242 20.22 -11.10 -29.42
N PHE A 243 20.29 -10.55 -28.21
CA PHE A 243 19.63 -9.27 -27.89
C PHE A 243 20.26 -8.09 -28.62
N LEU A 244 21.59 -8.05 -28.73
CA LEU A 244 22.27 -7.01 -29.50
C LEU A 244 21.93 -7.09 -30.99
N ASP A 245 21.90 -8.30 -31.58
CA ASP A 245 21.48 -8.49 -32.97
C ASP A 245 20.11 -7.85 -33.22
N GLN A 246 19.14 -8.18 -32.37
CA GLN A 246 17.81 -7.61 -32.49
C GLN A 246 17.79 -6.09 -32.24
N ALA A 247 18.45 -5.61 -31.19
CA ALA A 247 18.48 -4.19 -30.86
C ALA A 247 19.11 -3.33 -31.97
N LEU A 248 20.06 -3.89 -32.72
CA LEU A 248 20.74 -3.23 -33.84
C LEU A 248 19.94 -3.28 -35.16
N GLU A 249 19.02 -4.23 -35.32
CA GLU A 249 18.09 -4.29 -36.44
C GLU A 249 16.92 -3.30 -36.31
N GLU A 250 16.59 -2.91 -35.08
CA GLU A 250 15.48 -1.99 -34.78
C GLU A 250 15.92 -0.51 -34.83
N ASP A 251 15.03 0.38 -35.30
CA ASP A 251 15.32 1.82 -35.43
C ASP A 251 15.34 2.58 -34.08
N ALA A 252 14.84 1.96 -33.00
CA ALA A 252 14.73 2.58 -31.68
C ALA A 252 16.02 2.42 -30.86
N PRO A 253 16.40 3.40 -30.02
CA PRO A 253 17.55 3.26 -29.13
C PRO A 253 17.26 2.19 -28.06
N PHE A 254 18.32 1.54 -27.57
CA PHE A 254 18.17 0.43 -26.62
C PHE A 254 18.85 0.66 -25.28
N PHE A 255 18.34 -0.05 -24.26
CA PHE A 255 18.90 -0.21 -22.94
C PHE A 255 19.05 -1.71 -22.66
N LEU A 256 20.29 -2.20 -22.60
CA LEU A 256 20.60 -3.61 -22.40
C LEU A 256 21.31 -3.81 -21.06
N THR A 257 20.73 -4.63 -20.17
CA THR A 257 21.40 -5.07 -18.95
C THR A 257 21.96 -6.48 -19.11
N ILE A 258 23.22 -6.66 -18.72
CA ILE A 258 23.97 -7.91 -18.73
C ILE A 258 24.42 -8.18 -17.30
N ALA A 259 23.86 -9.21 -16.67
CA ALA A 259 24.03 -9.49 -15.25
C ALA A 259 24.58 -10.91 -15.00
N PRO A 260 25.88 -11.16 -15.27
CA PRO A 260 26.50 -12.44 -14.95
C PRO A 260 26.46 -12.72 -13.45
N ASN A 261 26.37 -14.01 -13.08
CA ASN A 261 26.47 -14.44 -11.69
C ASN A 261 27.93 -14.58 -11.20
N ALA A 262 28.92 -14.56 -12.10
CA ALA A 262 30.33 -14.58 -11.72
C ALA A 262 30.80 -13.20 -11.20
N PRO A 263 31.74 -13.15 -10.24
CA PRO A 263 32.48 -14.25 -9.61
C PRO A 263 31.86 -14.92 -8.36
N HIS A 264 30.55 -14.81 -8.12
CA HIS A 264 29.90 -15.44 -6.95
C HIS A 264 30.25 -16.93 -6.81
N SER A 265 30.27 -17.41 -5.57
CA SER A 265 30.44 -18.81 -5.19
C SER A 265 29.51 -19.75 -5.94
N ASN A 266 29.96 -20.98 -6.21
CA ASN A 266 29.10 -22.00 -6.79
C ASN A 266 28.23 -22.65 -5.70
N VAL A 267 26.94 -22.80 -6.00
CA VAL A 267 25.96 -23.43 -5.12
C VAL A 267 25.32 -24.61 -5.83
N ASP A 268 25.36 -25.80 -5.24
CA ASP A 268 24.67 -26.98 -5.77
C ASP A 268 23.22 -27.07 -5.22
N ALA A 269 22.25 -27.17 -6.15
CA ALA A 269 20.81 -27.21 -5.85
C ALA A 269 20.39 -28.38 -4.94
N SER A 270 21.19 -29.45 -4.83
CA SER A 270 20.93 -30.57 -3.92
C SER A 270 21.03 -30.19 -2.43
N PHE A 271 21.69 -29.06 -2.12
CA PHE A 271 21.87 -28.53 -0.76
C PHE A 271 20.83 -27.46 -0.36
N ALA A 272 19.93 -27.05 -1.27
CA ALA A 272 18.87 -26.07 -0.99
C ALA A 272 17.72 -26.61 -0.13
N LYS A 273 17.85 -27.81 0.46
CA LYS A 273 16.90 -28.36 1.45
C LYS A 273 17.16 -27.75 2.83
N ILE A 274 17.14 -26.43 2.94
CA ILE A 274 17.12 -25.76 4.23
C ILE A 274 15.77 -26.06 4.87
N ASN A 275 15.79 -26.85 5.93
CA ASN A 275 14.62 -27.02 6.76
C ASN A 275 14.56 -25.80 7.68
N PHE A 276 13.78 -24.78 7.31
CA PHE A 276 13.64 -23.53 8.09
C PHE A 276 13.08 -23.72 9.52
N THR A 277 12.79 -24.96 9.91
CA THR A 277 12.48 -25.36 11.29
C THR A 277 13.71 -25.66 12.14
N ASP A 278 14.86 -25.96 11.52
CA ASP A 278 16.14 -26.12 12.22
C ASP A 278 16.73 -24.75 12.56
N THR A 279 17.44 -24.68 13.68
CA THR A 279 18.19 -23.47 14.06
C THR A 279 19.18 -23.13 12.94
N PRO A 280 19.35 -21.85 12.54
CA PRO A 280 20.29 -21.45 11.49
C PRO A 280 21.72 -21.93 11.70
N ARG A 281 22.10 -22.16 12.96
CA ARG A 281 23.36 -22.77 13.34
C ARG A 281 23.56 -24.19 12.79
N ASN A 282 22.48 -24.91 12.56
CA ASN A 282 22.43 -26.25 11.99
C ASN A 282 22.16 -26.24 10.47
N TRP A 283 22.04 -25.07 9.83
CA TRP A 283 21.89 -24.99 8.39
C TRP A 283 23.21 -25.38 7.74
N THR A 284 23.20 -26.48 6.98
CA THR A 284 24.35 -26.98 6.25
C THR A 284 24.18 -26.67 4.77
N PHE A 285 24.44 -25.41 4.41
CA PHE A 285 24.57 -25.01 3.02
C PHE A 285 26.03 -25.19 2.60
N LYS A 286 26.28 -25.90 1.50
CA LYS A 286 27.64 -26.14 1.02
C LYS A 286 27.88 -25.31 -0.23
N MET A 287 28.52 -24.15 -0.05
CA MET A 287 29.12 -23.40 -1.16
C MET A 287 30.48 -24.01 -1.51
N THR A 288 30.83 -23.95 -2.79
CA THR A 288 32.17 -24.28 -3.26
C THR A 288 32.79 -23.05 -3.89
N THR A 289 34.10 -23.12 -4.17
CA THR A 289 34.76 -22.13 -5.03
C THR A 289 33.95 -21.93 -6.32
N PRO A 290 33.96 -20.73 -6.92
CA PRO A 290 33.45 -20.54 -8.28
C PRO A 290 34.05 -21.58 -9.23
N ILE A 291 33.27 -22.03 -10.22
CA ILE A 291 33.77 -22.99 -11.21
C ILE A 291 34.26 -22.19 -12.42
N PRO A 292 35.56 -22.23 -12.74
CA PRO A 292 36.06 -21.55 -13.93
C PRO A 292 35.58 -22.24 -15.20
N ALA A 293 35.48 -21.50 -16.30
CA ALA A 293 35.26 -22.13 -17.60
C ALA A 293 36.41 -23.12 -17.87
N PRO A 294 36.16 -24.29 -18.48
CA PRO A 294 37.21 -25.29 -18.70
C PRO A 294 38.45 -24.74 -19.42
N ARG A 295 38.25 -23.78 -20.32
CA ARG A 295 39.32 -23.08 -21.06
C ARG A 295 40.21 -22.20 -20.18
N HIS A 296 39.73 -21.73 -19.02
CA HIS A 296 40.45 -20.81 -18.12
C HIS A 296 40.99 -21.49 -16.86
N ALA A 297 40.69 -22.76 -16.63
CA ALA A 297 41.05 -23.49 -15.41
C ALA A 297 42.57 -23.50 -15.11
N HIS A 298 43.42 -23.30 -16.12
CA HIS A 298 44.87 -23.33 -16.02
C HIS A 298 45.50 -21.96 -15.66
N LEU A 299 44.74 -20.87 -15.68
CA LEU A 299 45.26 -19.51 -15.50
C LEU A 299 45.60 -19.22 -14.03
N PHE A 300 46.41 -18.19 -13.78
CA PHE A 300 46.66 -17.60 -12.44
C PHE A 300 47.11 -18.58 -11.35
N LYS A 301 47.82 -19.66 -11.72
CA LYS A 301 48.19 -20.75 -10.79
C LYS A 301 48.88 -20.26 -9.51
N ASP A 302 49.74 -19.26 -9.62
CA ASP A 302 50.57 -18.76 -8.52
C ASP A 302 49.99 -17.49 -7.85
N VAL A 303 48.80 -17.06 -8.28
CA VAL A 303 48.11 -15.91 -7.67
C VAL A 303 47.55 -16.34 -6.32
N VAL A 304 47.64 -15.42 -5.36
CA VAL A 304 47.16 -15.56 -3.99
C VAL A 304 46.31 -14.34 -3.64
N VAL A 305 45.48 -14.45 -2.62
CA VAL A 305 44.74 -13.29 -2.11
C VAL A 305 45.75 -12.23 -1.64
N PRO A 306 45.56 -10.93 -1.97
CA PRO A 306 46.46 -9.88 -1.53
C PRO A 306 46.71 -9.92 -0.02
N ARG A 307 47.99 -10.00 0.36
CA ARG A 307 48.44 -10.07 1.76
C ARG A 307 48.53 -8.68 2.37
N THR A 308 47.40 -7.98 2.40
CA THR A 308 47.23 -6.67 3.04
C THR A 308 47.38 -6.79 4.56
N GLU A 309 47.51 -5.66 5.25
CA GLU A 309 47.68 -5.64 6.71
C GLU A 309 46.53 -6.32 7.47
N ASN A 310 45.31 -6.24 6.92
CA ASN A 310 44.12 -6.87 7.46
C ASN A 310 43.90 -8.33 7.00
N PHE A 311 44.75 -8.91 6.14
CA PHE A 311 44.56 -10.25 5.56
C PHE A 311 44.53 -11.42 6.57
N ASN A 312 45.26 -11.34 7.69
CA ASN A 312 45.21 -12.32 8.79
C ASN A 312 46.00 -11.78 10.00
N PRO A 313 45.60 -10.63 10.55
CA PRO A 313 46.42 -9.86 11.48
C PRO A 313 46.69 -10.65 12.76
N ASP A 314 47.85 -10.43 13.40
CA ASP A 314 48.19 -11.03 14.71
C ASP A 314 47.23 -10.58 15.81
N SER A 315 46.74 -9.34 15.72
CA SER A 315 45.78 -8.72 16.63
C SER A 315 44.84 -7.81 15.84
N GLN A 316 43.57 -7.77 16.22
CA GLN A 316 42.58 -6.83 15.68
C GLN A 316 41.66 -6.35 16.80
N ILE A 317 41.32 -5.06 16.80
CA ILE A 317 40.36 -4.46 17.73
C ILE A 317 39.19 -3.97 16.89
N VAL A 318 38.26 -4.88 16.66
CA VAL A 318 37.08 -4.75 15.79
C VAL A 318 35.83 -5.16 16.59
N PRO A 319 34.62 -4.76 16.21
CA PRO A 319 33.43 -5.08 16.99
C PRO A 319 32.94 -6.51 16.80
N SER A 320 32.05 -6.91 17.71
CA SER A 320 31.16 -8.07 17.61
C SER A 320 31.90 -9.40 17.40
N TRP A 321 31.25 -10.33 16.71
CA TRP A 321 31.75 -11.66 16.39
C TRP A 321 33.04 -11.64 15.56
N ILE A 322 33.35 -10.55 14.87
CA ILE A 322 34.55 -10.42 14.03
C ILE A 322 35.81 -10.42 14.91
N ARG A 323 35.72 -9.86 16.14
CA ARG A 323 36.80 -9.91 17.13
C ARG A 323 37.19 -11.33 17.49
N ASP A 324 36.19 -12.20 17.60
CA ASP A 324 36.33 -13.56 18.08
C ASP A 324 36.88 -14.52 17.00
N GLN A 325 37.11 -14.04 15.77
CA GLN A 325 37.67 -14.89 14.71
C GLN A 325 39.09 -15.35 15.05
N PRO A 326 39.35 -16.68 15.04
CA PRO A 326 40.68 -17.21 15.26
C PRO A 326 41.59 -16.84 14.09
N LYS A 327 42.90 -16.76 14.38
CA LYS A 327 43.90 -16.59 13.33
C LYS A 327 43.81 -17.76 12.33
N LEU A 328 43.79 -17.43 11.03
CA LEU A 328 43.65 -18.44 9.98
C LEU A 328 44.87 -19.37 9.96
N THR A 329 44.61 -20.68 9.86
CA THR A 329 45.66 -21.70 9.70
C THR A 329 46.20 -21.69 8.27
N GLN A 330 47.37 -22.28 8.04
CA GLN A 330 47.93 -22.37 6.68
C GLN A 330 47.00 -23.14 5.73
N GLU A 331 46.34 -24.21 6.20
CA GLU A 331 45.36 -24.95 5.38
C GLU A 331 44.20 -24.04 4.94
N ASN A 332 43.72 -23.18 5.83
CA ASN A 332 42.65 -22.23 5.50
C ASN A 332 43.13 -21.20 4.48
N ILE A 333 44.30 -20.61 4.70
CA ILE A 333 44.93 -19.65 3.78
C ILE A 333 45.12 -20.25 2.39
N ASP A 334 45.66 -21.46 2.28
CA ASP A 334 45.89 -22.15 1.00
C ASP A 334 44.57 -22.40 0.26
N TRP A 335 43.50 -22.70 1.00
CA TRP A 335 42.17 -22.89 0.43
C TRP A 335 41.56 -21.56 -0.04
N ASN A 336 41.68 -20.50 0.74
CA ASN A 336 41.22 -19.16 0.39
C ASN A 336 41.95 -18.62 -0.85
N ASP A 337 43.24 -18.91 -1.01
CA ASP A 337 43.98 -18.60 -2.23
C ASP A 337 43.44 -19.34 -3.44
N ASP A 338 43.07 -20.61 -3.29
CA ASP A 338 42.45 -21.35 -4.38
C ASP A 338 41.07 -20.83 -4.75
N PHE A 339 40.27 -20.46 -3.74
CA PHE A 339 38.99 -19.79 -3.92
C PHE A 339 39.14 -18.50 -4.72
N TYR A 340 40.10 -17.66 -4.33
CA TYR A 340 40.41 -16.41 -5.03
C TYR A 340 40.88 -16.63 -6.47
N ARG A 341 41.78 -17.59 -6.72
CA ARG A 341 42.16 -17.95 -8.10
C ARG A 341 40.96 -18.36 -8.94
N ASN A 342 40.04 -19.14 -8.38
CA ASN A 342 38.87 -19.60 -9.11
C ASN A 342 37.86 -18.47 -9.38
N ARG A 343 37.75 -17.45 -8.50
CA ARG A 343 37.02 -16.21 -8.79
C ARG A 343 37.61 -15.48 -9.99
N LEU A 344 38.93 -15.24 -10.00
CA LEU A 344 39.62 -14.57 -11.12
C LEU A 344 39.47 -15.33 -12.44
N ARG A 345 39.54 -16.66 -12.39
CA ARG A 345 39.33 -17.53 -13.57
C ARG A 345 37.88 -17.50 -14.07
N ALA A 346 36.90 -17.45 -13.18
CA ALA A 346 35.49 -17.32 -13.57
C ALA A 346 35.21 -15.96 -14.25
N LEU A 347 35.87 -14.89 -13.79
CA LEU A 347 35.81 -13.56 -14.41
C LEU A 347 36.34 -13.52 -15.85
N GLN A 348 37.22 -14.43 -16.26
CA GLN A 348 37.76 -14.44 -17.63
C GLN A 348 36.67 -14.64 -18.68
N ALA A 349 35.65 -15.46 -18.39
CA ALA A 349 34.52 -15.62 -19.29
C ALA A 349 33.62 -14.36 -19.35
N VAL A 350 33.59 -13.57 -18.26
CA VAL A 350 32.91 -12.26 -18.25
C VAL A 350 33.72 -11.25 -19.06
N ASP A 351 35.04 -11.28 -18.96
CA ASP A 351 35.95 -10.40 -19.71
C ASP A 351 35.87 -10.65 -21.23
N GLU A 352 35.81 -11.93 -21.65
CA GLU A 352 35.54 -12.31 -23.04
C GLU A 352 34.16 -11.81 -23.51
N LEU A 353 33.11 -11.94 -22.68
CA LEU A 353 31.78 -11.41 -22.98
C LEU A 353 31.83 -9.90 -23.21
N ILE A 354 32.61 -9.16 -22.42
CA ILE A 354 32.82 -7.72 -22.60
C ILE A 354 33.44 -7.44 -23.97
N ASP A 355 34.51 -8.14 -24.34
CA ASP A 355 35.15 -7.96 -25.66
C ASP A 355 34.17 -8.18 -26.82
N ASP A 356 33.34 -9.23 -26.72
CA ASP A 356 32.33 -9.55 -27.73
C ASP A 356 31.24 -8.47 -27.85
N VAL A 357 30.79 -7.89 -26.73
CA VAL A 357 29.82 -6.77 -26.74
C VAL A 357 30.43 -5.55 -27.43
N PHE A 358 31.65 -5.18 -27.07
CA PHE A 358 32.33 -4.04 -27.68
C PHE A 358 32.55 -4.23 -29.18
N LYS A 359 33.07 -5.39 -29.58
CA LYS A 359 33.25 -5.73 -30.99
C LYS A 359 31.95 -5.61 -31.78
N LYS A 360 30.83 -6.10 -31.22
CA LYS A 360 29.51 -6.01 -31.87
C LYS A 360 29.07 -4.56 -32.08
N LEU A 361 29.26 -3.70 -31.07
CA LEU A 361 28.89 -2.29 -31.14
C LEU A 361 29.81 -1.49 -32.10
N GLU A 362 31.09 -1.86 -32.17
CA GLU A 362 32.06 -1.30 -33.14
C GLU A 362 31.73 -1.70 -34.57
N ASP A 363 31.49 -2.99 -34.82
CA ASP A 363 31.13 -3.52 -36.13
C ASP A 363 29.83 -2.89 -36.67
N ALA A 364 28.88 -2.59 -35.77
CA ALA A 364 27.64 -1.90 -36.10
C ALA A 364 27.76 -0.36 -36.20
N GLY A 365 28.92 0.22 -35.85
CA GLY A 365 29.17 1.65 -35.91
C GLY A 365 28.31 2.48 -34.93
N VAL A 366 27.91 1.90 -33.80
CA VAL A 366 27.08 2.58 -32.78
C VAL A 366 27.79 2.83 -31.45
N LEU A 367 29.04 2.37 -31.30
CA LEU A 367 29.80 2.51 -30.06
C LEU A 367 29.93 3.98 -29.60
N ASP A 368 30.22 4.90 -30.52
CA ASP A 368 30.37 6.34 -30.23
C ASP A 368 29.07 7.01 -29.75
N HIS A 369 27.94 6.32 -29.85
CA HIS A 369 26.62 6.76 -29.38
C HIS A 369 26.06 5.84 -28.29
N THR A 370 26.91 5.05 -27.63
CA THR A 370 26.49 4.10 -26.60
C THR A 370 27.20 4.43 -25.29
N TYR A 371 26.43 4.62 -24.22
CA TYR A 371 26.96 4.63 -22.86
C TYR A 371 27.09 3.20 -22.35
N ILE A 372 28.23 2.88 -21.76
CA ILE A 372 28.50 1.57 -21.17
C ILE A 372 28.88 1.80 -19.72
N VAL A 373 28.06 1.24 -18.81
CA VAL A 373 28.24 1.33 -17.37
C VAL A 373 28.60 -0.06 -16.85
N TYR A 374 29.70 -0.17 -16.12
CA TYR A 374 30.16 -1.41 -15.50
C TYR A 374 30.26 -1.25 -13.99
N THR A 375 29.63 -2.15 -13.24
CA THR A 375 29.73 -2.21 -11.78
C THR A 375 29.37 -3.61 -11.27
N THR A 376 29.30 -3.74 -9.95
CA THR A 376 28.84 -4.95 -9.24
C THR A 376 27.79 -4.56 -8.20
N ASP A 377 27.05 -5.51 -7.65
CA ASP A 377 26.04 -5.27 -6.61
C ASP A 377 26.63 -5.08 -5.20
N ASN A 378 27.70 -5.81 -4.87
CA ASN A 378 28.44 -5.65 -3.63
C ASN A 378 29.89 -6.10 -3.80
N GLY A 379 30.72 -5.69 -2.84
CA GLY A 379 32.09 -6.16 -2.73
C GLY A 379 32.18 -7.57 -2.15
N PHE A 380 33.38 -7.98 -1.80
CA PHE A 380 33.65 -9.32 -1.30
C PHE A 380 34.99 -9.35 -0.56
N HIS A 381 35.04 -10.02 0.59
CA HIS A 381 36.27 -10.22 1.35
C HIS A 381 36.71 -11.69 1.30
N ILE A 382 38.03 -11.91 1.38
CA ILE A 382 38.65 -13.21 1.57
C ILE A 382 39.83 -13.06 2.52
N SER A 383 39.72 -13.60 3.73
CA SER A 383 40.72 -13.55 4.80
C SER A 383 40.87 -12.19 5.48
N GLN A 384 40.50 -11.05 4.85
CA GLN A 384 40.52 -9.76 5.55
C GLN A 384 39.74 -9.83 6.87
N HIS A 385 40.29 -9.28 7.95
CA HIS A 385 39.79 -9.40 9.33
C HIS A 385 39.68 -10.85 9.84
N ARG A 386 40.46 -11.77 9.26
CA ARG A 386 40.40 -13.23 9.46
C ARG A 386 39.08 -13.85 9.00
N LEU A 387 38.33 -13.16 8.16
CA LEU A 387 37.03 -13.62 7.68
C LEU A 387 37.19 -14.67 6.59
N GLN A 388 36.33 -15.69 6.61
CA GLN A 388 36.17 -16.61 5.49
C GLN A 388 35.62 -15.88 4.25
N PRO A 389 35.74 -16.43 3.03
CA PRO A 389 35.13 -15.84 1.84
C PRO A 389 33.66 -15.48 2.07
N GLY A 390 33.30 -14.23 1.82
CA GLY A 390 31.95 -13.74 2.10
C GLY A 390 31.77 -12.26 1.84
N LYS A 391 30.65 -11.75 2.34
CA LYS A 391 30.19 -10.35 2.25
C LYS A 391 29.45 -9.98 3.55
N GLU A 392 28.57 -8.98 3.52
CA GLU A 392 27.71 -8.56 4.65
C GLU A 392 28.39 -7.72 5.74
N CYS A 393 29.68 -7.41 5.61
CA CYS A 393 30.40 -6.51 6.51
C CYS A 393 30.44 -5.07 5.99
N GLY A 394 30.67 -4.12 6.89
CA GLY A 394 30.79 -2.70 6.53
C GLY A 394 32.21 -2.25 6.16
N TYR A 395 33.13 -3.19 5.94
CA TYR A 395 34.51 -2.90 5.59
C TYR A 395 34.66 -2.55 4.09
N GLU A 396 35.71 -1.80 3.73
CA GLU A 396 35.96 -1.34 2.35
C GLU A 396 35.90 -2.47 1.32
N GLU A 397 36.37 -3.67 1.66
CA GLU A 397 36.32 -4.85 0.78
C GLU A 397 34.90 -5.21 0.33
N ASP A 398 33.90 -4.98 1.19
CA ASP A 398 32.50 -5.34 0.98
C ASP A 398 31.67 -4.17 0.43
N ILE A 399 32.03 -2.94 0.80
CA ILE A 399 31.20 -1.75 0.51
C ILE A 399 31.72 -0.89 -0.63
N ASN A 400 33.03 -0.86 -0.87
CA ASN A 400 33.66 -0.06 -1.93
C ASN A 400 33.89 -0.93 -3.16
N ILE A 401 33.25 -0.55 -4.26
CA ILE A 401 33.03 -1.42 -5.41
C ILE A 401 33.41 -0.72 -6.71
N PRO A 402 33.79 -1.48 -7.75
CA PRO A 402 34.16 -0.89 -9.03
C PRO A 402 32.96 -0.20 -9.70
N LEU A 403 33.15 1.02 -10.20
CA LEU A 403 32.25 1.67 -11.14
C LEU A 403 33.06 2.31 -12.27
N ILE A 404 32.79 1.90 -13.50
CA ILE A 404 33.41 2.48 -14.70
C ILE A 404 32.31 2.89 -15.67
N ILE A 405 32.39 4.11 -16.19
CA ILE A 405 31.45 4.63 -17.19
C ILE A 405 32.24 5.05 -18.42
N ARG A 406 31.82 4.57 -19.60
CA ARG A 406 32.31 4.99 -20.92
C ARG A 406 31.15 5.51 -21.74
N GLY A 407 31.39 6.51 -22.59
CA GLY A 407 30.40 6.98 -23.57
C GLY A 407 30.60 8.43 -23.98
N PRO A 408 29.64 9.00 -24.73
CA PRO A 408 29.73 10.38 -25.22
C PRO A 408 29.98 11.40 -24.11
N GLY A 409 31.04 12.19 -24.24
CA GLY A 409 31.41 13.25 -23.30
C GLY A 409 32.07 12.79 -21.99
N VAL A 410 32.18 11.47 -21.77
CA VAL A 410 32.86 10.90 -20.60
C VAL A 410 34.38 10.91 -20.83
N PRO A 411 35.19 11.43 -19.91
CA PRO A 411 36.64 11.46 -20.06
C PRO A 411 37.25 10.06 -20.14
N ALA A 412 38.04 9.79 -21.19
CA ALA A 412 38.79 8.54 -21.32
C ALA A 412 40.03 8.52 -20.41
N GLY A 413 40.32 7.35 -19.81
CA GLY A 413 41.48 7.11 -18.95
C GLY A 413 41.51 7.97 -17.69
N SER A 414 40.35 8.43 -17.22
CA SER A 414 40.24 9.36 -16.09
C SER A 414 39.84 8.62 -14.82
N VAL A 415 40.31 9.11 -13.68
CA VAL A 415 39.87 8.64 -12.35
C VAL A 415 39.14 9.77 -11.66
N SER A 416 37.91 9.50 -11.22
CA SER A 416 37.09 10.43 -10.46
C SER A 416 37.08 10.06 -8.98
N GLU A 417 37.34 11.06 -8.14
CA GLU A 417 37.30 10.95 -6.68
C GLU A 417 35.95 11.43 -6.10
N VAL A 418 34.97 11.73 -6.96
CA VAL A 418 33.62 12.09 -6.50
C VAL A 418 32.94 10.87 -5.86
N ILE A 419 32.25 11.11 -4.75
CA ILE A 419 31.57 10.06 -4.01
C ILE A 419 30.25 9.75 -4.69
N THR A 420 30.02 8.46 -4.93
CA THR A 420 28.81 7.98 -5.59
C THR A 420 28.31 6.72 -4.91
N THR A 421 27.03 6.40 -5.09
CA THR A 421 26.41 5.21 -4.52
C THR A 421 25.46 4.53 -5.50
N HIS A 422 25.07 3.29 -5.24
CA HIS A 422 24.08 2.57 -6.04
C HIS A 422 22.77 3.33 -6.27
N ALA A 423 22.30 4.10 -5.28
CA ALA A 423 21.10 4.92 -5.44
C ALA A 423 21.26 6.00 -6.52
N ASP A 424 22.48 6.35 -6.94
CA ASP A 424 22.77 7.33 -7.99
C ASP A 424 22.63 6.76 -9.41
N LEU A 425 22.57 5.43 -9.58
CA LEU A 425 22.58 4.81 -10.90
C LEU A 425 21.27 5.00 -11.65
N ALA A 426 20.11 4.76 -11.03
CA ALA A 426 18.80 5.03 -11.66
C ALA A 426 18.64 6.49 -12.14
N PRO A 427 18.89 7.53 -11.33
CA PRO A 427 18.83 8.91 -11.82
C PRO A 427 19.85 9.18 -12.94
N THR A 428 21.04 8.57 -12.88
CA THR A 428 22.05 8.68 -13.94
C THR A 428 21.57 8.08 -15.25
N PHE A 429 21.01 6.86 -15.25
CA PHE A 429 20.46 6.24 -16.45
C PHE A 429 19.35 7.08 -17.09
N LEU A 430 18.45 7.65 -16.27
CA LEU A 430 17.43 8.58 -16.77
C LEU A 430 18.06 9.83 -17.39
N SER A 431 19.14 10.35 -16.80
CA SER A 431 19.87 11.51 -17.35
C SER A 431 20.53 11.18 -18.70
N LEU A 432 21.14 9.99 -18.84
CA LEU A 432 21.83 9.56 -20.06
C LEU A 432 20.90 9.48 -21.28
N ILE A 433 19.62 9.15 -21.05
CA ILE A 433 18.60 9.05 -22.10
C ILE A 433 17.74 10.31 -22.26
N GLY A 434 18.04 11.37 -21.50
CA GLY A 434 17.29 12.64 -21.52
C GLY A 434 15.89 12.55 -20.89
N ALA A 435 15.65 11.59 -20.00
CA ALA A 435 14.41 11.45 -19.26
C ALA A 435 14.34 12.45 -18.08
N PRO A 436 13.12 12.87 -17.67
CA PRO A 436 12.97 13.71 -16.48
C PRO A 436 13.39 12.98 -15.20
N GLN A 437 14.07 13.71 -14.32
CA GLN A 437 14.42 13.23 -12.99
C GLN A 437 13.18 13.14 -12.10
N ARG A 438 13.25 12.28 -11.08
CA ARG A 438 12.14 12.01 -10.15
C ARG A 438 12.43 12.61 -8.79
N ALA A 439 11.39 13.16 -8.15
CA ALA A 439 11.52 13.78 -6.83
C ALA A 439 11.65 12.75 -5.68
N ASP A 440 11.31 11.48 -5.95
CA ASP A 440 11.34 10.41 -4.94
C ASP A 440 12.66 9.62 -4.93
N PHE A 441 13.70 10.05 -5.65
CA PHE A 441 15.02 9.42 -5.60
C PHE A 441 15.80 9.84 -4.36
N ASP A 442 16.46 8.85 -3.74
CA ASP A 442 17.37 9.06 -2.62
C ASP A 442 18.78 9.43 -3.12
N GLY A 443 19.16 8.94 -4.30
CA GLY A 443 20.41 9.28 -4.99
C GLY A 443 20.27 10.43 -5.99
N VAL A 444 21.41 10.88 -6.51
CA VAL A 444 21.52 12.02 -7.44
C VAL A 444 22.45 11.68 -8.61
N VAL A 445 22.21 12.31 -9.78
CA VAL A 445 22.94 12.05 -11.03
C VAL A 445 24.46 12.11 -10.82
N ILE A 446 25.17 11.10 -11.34
CA ILE A 446 26.63 11.01 -11.31
C ILE A 446 27.22 12.05 -12.28
N PRO A 447 28.21 12.88 -11.86
CA PRO A 447 28.88 13.84 -12.74
C PRO A 447 29.73 13.12 -13.81
N LEU A 448 29.41 13.29 -15.09
CA LEU A 448 30.00 12.48 -16.18
C LEU A 448 31.14 13.18 -16.91
N THR A 449 31.02 14.48 -17.13
CA THR A 449 32.03 15.27 -17.87
C THR A 449 33.11 15.83 -16.96
N LYS A 450 34.29 16.20 -17.50
CA LYS A 450 35.35 16.86 -16.70
C LYS A 450 34.84 18.10 -15.96
N LYS A 451 33.96 18.87 -16.61
CA LYS A 451 33.39 20.09 -16.04
C LYS A 451 32.46 19.77 -14.87
N GLU A 452 31.53 18.83 -15.05
CA GLU A 452 30.61 18.42 -13.99
C GLU A 452 31.36 17.80 -12.81
N GLN A 453 32.37 16.96 -13.07
CA GLN A 453 33.20 16.37 -12.03
C GLN A 453 33.95 17.45 -11.23
N ALA A 454 34.55 18.43 -11.91
CA ALA A 454 35.21 19.55 -11.25
C ALA A 454 34.24 20.41 -10.43
N GLU A 455 33.01 20.64 -10.92
CA GLU A 455 31.98 21.38 -10.20
C GLU A 455 31.40 20.61 -9.00
N ALA A 456 31.43 19.28 -9.03
CA ALA A 456 30.93 18.42 -7.98
C ALA A 456 31.87 18.34 -6.77
N ILE A 457 33.18 18.56 -6.96
CA ILE A 457 34.16 18.58 -5.86
C ILE A 457 33.77 19.68 -4.86
N GLY A 458 33.49 19.29 -3.62
CA GLY A 458 33.08 20.20 -2.54
C GLY A 458 31.63 20.69 -2.58
N LYS A 459 30.83 20.28 -3.58
CA LYS A 459 29.38 20.60 -3.66
C LYS A 459 28.48 19.37 -3.57
N ARG A 460 28.95 18.23 -4.06
CA ARG A 460 28.25 16.95 -3.92
C ARG A 460 28.33 16.50 -2.46
N HIS A 461 27.34 15.73 -2.02
CA HIS A 461 27.38 15.10 -0.71
C HIS A 461 28.65 14.27 -0.52
N GLU A 462 29.14 14.28 0.71
CA GLU A 462 30.39 13.66 1.11
C GLU A 462 30.21 12.30 1.79
N HIS A 463 28.96 11.88 1.98
CA HIS A 463 28.59 10.70 2.73
C HIS A 463 27.90 9.66 1.85
N VAL A 464 27.97 8.41 2.31
CA VAL A 464 27.15 7.28 1.87
C VAL A 464 26.68 6.54 3.11
N THR A 465 25.38 6.27 3.20
CA THR A 465 24.83 5.38 4.24
C THR A 465 24.89 3.95 3.73
N VAL A 466 25.48 3.06 4.53
CA VAL A 466 25.51 1.62 4.26
C VAL A 466 24.79 0.90 5.39
N GLU A 467 23.89 0.00 5.03
CA GLU A 467 22.99 -0.63 5.97
C GLU A 467 22.97 -2.14 5.76
N PHE A 468 22.88 -2.89 6.86
CA PHE A 468 22.79 -4.33 6.78
C PHE A 468 21.94 -4.89 7.93
N TRP A 469 21.19 -5.97 7.65
CA TRP A 469 20.35 -6.67 8.61
C TRP A 469 20.50 -8.18 8.47
N GLY A 470 20.27 -8.90 9.56
CA GLY A 470 20.20 -10.36 9.52
C GLY A 470 21.46 -11.07 9.97
N MET A 471 22.00 -11.90 9.09
CA MET A 471 23.01 -12.91 9.39
C MET A 471 24.27 -12.68 8.55
N ALA A 472 25.40 -13.09 9.09
CA ALA A 472 26.65 -13.21 8.33
C ALA A 472 26.84 -14.68 7.90
N GLY A 473 27.14 -14.94 6.63
CA GLY A 473 27.30 -16.26 6.04
C GLY A 473 28.70 -16.51 5.48
N SER A 474 29.33 -17.60 5.90
CA SER A 474 30.59 -18.05 5.30
C SER A 474 30.27 -18.79 4.00
N GLU A 475 30.77 -18.27 2.88
CA GLU A 475 30.73 -18.93 1.57
C GLU A 475 31.91 -19.90 1.38
N GLY A 476 32.76 -20.01 2.39
CA GLY A 476 33.97 -20.82 2.40
C GLY A 476 33.78 -22.29 2.78
N LYS A 477 34.89 -23.04 2.82
CA LYS A 477 34.95 -24.39 3.40
C LYS A 477 34.87 -24.38 4.93
N PHE A 478 35.29 -23.28 5.56
CA PHE A 478 35.42 -23.16 7.00
C PHE A 478 34.31 -22.28 7.59
N PRO A 479 33.85 -22.53 8.82
CA PRO A 479 32.84 -21.71 9.50
C PRO A 479 33.46 -20.44 10.09
N TYR A 480 32.61 -19.50 10.52
CA TYR A 480 32.97 -18.41 11.43
C TYR A 480 32.86 -18.85 12.90
N HIS A 481 33.45 -18.07 13.80
CA HIS A 481 33.43 -18.30 15.25
C HIS A 481 32.70 -17.19 16.00
N ASP A 482 31.93 -17.52 17.03
CA ASP A 482 31.42 -16.55 17.99
C ASP A 482 31.49 -17.10 19.43
N LYS A 483 30.98 -16.34 20.40
CA LYS A 483 30.92 -16.75 21.81
C LYS A 483 30.13 -18.05 22.04
N GLU A 484 29.25 -18.43 21.11
CA GLU A 484 28.49 -19.66 21.20
C GLU A 484 29.25 -20.85 20.59
N GLY A 485 30.32 -20.63 19.80
CA GLY A 485 31.10 -21.65 19.06
C GLY A 485 31.15 -21.45 17.52
N GLU A 486 31.35 -22.52 16.75
CA GLU A 486 31.50 -22.47 15.28
C GLU A 486 30.15 -22.50 14.54
N SER A 487 29.99 -21.68 13.50
CA SER A 487 28.86 -21.77 12.56
C SER A 487 29.16 -21.18 11.20
N PHE A 488 28.55 -21.73 10.15
CA PHE A 488 28.57 -21.11 8.81
C PHE A 488 27.66 -19.89 8.71
N PHE A 489 26.69 -19.73 9.62
CA PHE A 489 25.79 -18.59 9.64
C PHE A 489 25.69 -18.01 11.05
N LEU A 490 26.22 -16.81 11.23
CA LEU A 490 26.16 -16.07 12.49
C LEU A 490 24.97 -15.12 12.49
N ARG A 491 24.26 -15.07 13.62
CA ARG A 491 23.09 -14.21 13.79
C ARG A 491 23.49 -12.82 14.28
N ASN A 492 22.55 -11.89 14.18
CA ASN A 492 22.65 -10.54 14.70
C ASN A 492 23.78 -9.70 14.06
N ASN A 493 24.07 -9.98 12.79
CA ASN A 493 24.90 -9.12 11.97
C ASN A 493 24.02 -7.98 11.45
N THR A 494 23.72 -6.98 12.27
CA THR A 494 22.85 -5.86 11.90
C THR A 494 23.49 -4.57 12.35
N TYR A 495 23.70 -3.66 11.41
CA TYR A 495 24.35 -2.38 11.65
C TYR A 495 23.82 -1.29 10.71
N LYS A 496 23.97 -0.05 11.16
CA LYS A 496 23.83 1.16 10.33
C LYS A 496 25.16 1.88 10.34
N SER A 497 25.66 2.21 9.16
CA SER A 497 26.94 2.90 9.04
C SER A 497 26.87 4.07 8.07
N ILE A 498 27.84 4.96 8.24
CA ILE A 498 28.09 6.07 7.35
C ILE A 498 29.55 6.06 6.95
N ARG A 499 29.76 6.03 5.64
CA ARG A 499 31.05 6.26 5.02
C ARG A 499 31.13 7.71 4.61
N ILE A 500 32.12 8.44 5.11
CA ILE A 500 32.24 9.89 4.87
C ILE A 500 33.65 10.26 4.43
N VAL A 501 33.76 10.99 3.33
CA VAL A 501 35.05 11.41 2.76
C VAL A 501 35.02 12.88 2.38
N GLY A 502 35.88 13.66 3.02
CA GLY A 502 36.09 15.08 2.75
C GLY A 502 37.46 15.34 2.14
N GLN A 503 37.87 16.60 2.16
CA GLN A 503 39.24 16.97 1.80
C GLN A 503 40.23 16.65 2.91
N THR A 504 39.79 16.74 4.16
CA THR A 504 40.60 16.61 5.39
C THR A 504 40.40 15.28 6.10
N TYR A 505 39.29 14.57 5.86
CA TYR A 505 38.94 13.33 6.56
C TYR A 505 38.53 12.19 5.63
N ASN A 506 38.73 10.97 6.12
CA ASN A 506 38.31 9.74 5.46
C ASN A 506 37.82 8.73 6.51
N LEU A 507 36.55 8.82 6.92
CA LEU A 507 36.05 8.09 8.09
C LEU A 507 34.99 7.04 7.71
N TYR A 508 34.95 5.98 8.51
CA TYR A 508 33.83 5.05 8.56
C TYR A 508 33.33 4.99 10.01
N TYR A 509 32.02 5.17 10.21
CA TYR A 509 31.36 5.10 11.51
C TYR A 509 30.15 4.19 11.44
N SER A 510 29.96 3.33 12.43
CA SER A 510 28.83 2.39 12.47
C SER A 510 28.33 2.12 13.88
N VAL A 511 27.03 1.83 13.96
CA VAL A 511 26.32 1.44 15.18
C VAL A 511 25.71 0.06 14.94
N TRP A 512 26.05 -0.89 15.81
CA TRP A 512 25.58 -2.27 15.76
C TRP A 512 24.34 -2.47 16.62
N CYS A 513 23.52 -3.45 16.26
CA CYS A 513 22.29 -3.76 17.00
C CYS A 513 22.49 -4.26 18.44
N HIS A 514 23.73 -4.65 18.77
CA HIS A 514 24.16 -5.01 20.12
C HIS A 514 24.65 -3.82 20.96
N GLY A 515 24.65 -2.61 20.40
CA GLY A 515 25.09 -1.39 21.07
C GLY A 515 26.59 -1.09 20.95
N GLU A 516 27.35 -1.94 20.25
CA GLU A 516 28.75 -1.64 19.94
C GLU A 516 28.84 -0.60 18.82
N HIS A 517 29.78 0.33 18.97
CA HIS A 517 30.04 1.39 18.01
C HIS A 517 31.45 1.22 17.46
N GLU A 518 31.63 1.51 16.18
CA GLU A 518 32.95 1.50 15.54
C GLU A 518 33.24 2.78 14.78
N LEU A 519 34.48 3.25 14.87
CA LEU A 519 35.00 4.40 14.14
C LEU A 519 36.42 4.11 13.65
N TYR A 520 36.64 4.24 12.34
CA TYR A 520 37.95 4.12 11.72
C TYR A 520 38.30 5.39 10.94
N ASP A 521 39.56 5.80 11.03
CA ASP A 521 40.15 6.81 10.16
C ASP A 521 41.01 6.12 9.11
N LEU A 522 40.47 6.00 7.89
CA LEU A 522 41.09 5.28 6.79
C LEU A 522 42.31 6.01 6.20
N GLN A 523 42.63 7.22 6.64
CA GLN A 523 43.91 7.85 6.30
C GLN A 523 45.07 7.21 7.07
N THR A 524 44.82 6.74 8.29
CA THR A 524 45.83 6.20 9.20
C THR A 524 45.69 4.70 9.46
N ASP A 525 44.49 4.16 9.27
CA ASP A 525 44.12 2.75 9.40
C ASP A 525 43.29 2.29 8.19
N PRO A 526 43.91 2.19 6.98
CA PRO A 526 43.19 1.82 5.77
C PRO A 526 42.64 0.39 5.82
N GLY A 527 43.24 -0.50 6.61
CA GLY A 527 42.76 -1.86 6.86
C GLY A 527 41.71 -2.00 7.96
N GLN A 528 41.23 -0.90 8.57
CA GLN A 528 40.16 -0.89 9.58
C GLN A 528 40.40 -1.84 10.77
N LEU A 529 41.63 -1.92 11.27
CA LEU A 529 42.02 -2.85 12.33
C LEU A 529 41.88 -2.28 13.75
N ARG A 530 41.73 -0.96 13.89
CA ARG A 530 41.74 -0.27 15.17
C ARG A 530 40.50 0.62 15.35
N ASN A 531 39.46 0.05 15.97
CA ASN A 531 38.25 0.78 16.30
C ASN A 531 38.51 1.85 17.37
N LEU A 532 38.55 3.13 17.00
CA LEU A 532 38.85 4.25 17.90
C LEU A 532 37.88 4.42 19.09
N LEU A 533 36.72 3.75 19.08
CA LEU A 533 35.72 3.79 20.16
C LEU A 533 35.79 2.58 21.10
N ASP A 534 36.67 1.63 20.84
CA ASP A 534 36.82 0.47 21.71
C ASP A 534 37.43 0.85 23.07
N ALA A 535 37.05 0.13 24.12
CA ALA A 535 37.52 0.37 25.47
C ALA A 535 38.93 -0.20 25.74
N GLU A 536 39.41 -1.14 24.92
CA GLU A 536 40.72 -1.79 25.07
C GLU A 536 41.87 -0.93 24.56
N ILE A 537 41.59 0.09 23.74
CA ILE A 537 42.57 1.06 23.30
C ILE A 537 42.47 2.37 24.08
N VAL A 538 43.63 2.99 24.30
CA VAL A 538 43.70 4.37 24.76
C VAL A 538 43.11 5.23 23.64
N GLN A 539 41.87 5.65 23.84
CA GLN A 539 41.15 6.50 22.91
C GLN A 539 41.91 7.80 22.72
N PRO A 540 42.09 8.27 21.47
CA PRO A 540 42.73 9.55 21.25
C PRO A 540 41.88 10.65 21.90
N SER A 541 42.52 11.62 22.56
CA SER A 541 41.81 12.75 23.15
C SER A 541 41.12 13.59 22.07
N GLU A 542 41.68 13.62 20.87
CA GLU A 542 41.19 14.38 19.73
C GLU A 542 41.28 13.58 18.42
N LEU A 543 40.32 13.83 17.52
CA LEU A 543 40.30 13.38 16.14
C LEU A 543 40.01 14.60 15.25
N LEU A 544 40.75 14.78 14.15
CA LEU A 544 40.68 15.99 13.30
C LEU A 544 40.91 17.32 14.04
N GLY A 545 41.59 17.31 15.19
CA GLY A 545 41.81 18.49 16.03
C GLY A 545 40.63 18.88 16.92
N TYR A 546 39.63 18.01 17.06
CA TYR A 546 38.46 18.19 17.92
C TYR A 546 38.33 17.03 18.90
N PRO A 547 37.71 17.22 20.08
CA PRO A 547 37.46 16.12 21.02
C PRO A 547 36.77 14.94 20.34
N LEU A 548 37.23 13.71 20.58
CA LEU A 548 36.71 12.50 19.92
C LEU A 548 35.18 12.40 20.03
N GLU A 549 34.64 12.63 21.22
CA GLU A 549 33.19 12.63 21.49
C GLU A 549 32.44 13.63 20.61
N SER A 550 33.04 14.80 20.35
CA SER A 550 32.44 15.84 19.51
C SER A 550 32.35 15.40 18.05
N VAL A 551 33.37 14.72 17.53
CA VAL A 551 33.36 14.16 16.17
C VAL A 551 32.30 13.05 16.06
N VAL A 552 32.33 12.10 16.99
CA VAL A 552 31.35 10.99 17.05
C VAL A 552 29.93 11.52 17.09
N ALA A 553 29.69 12.58 17.85
CA ALA A 553 28.37 13.16 17.99
C ALA A 553 27.76 13.66 16.67
N ARG A 554 28.61 14.15 15.75
CA ARG A 554 28.21 14.66 14.43
C ARG A 554 28.02 13.53 13.44
N LEU A 555 28.89 12.52 13.48
CA LEU A 555 28.74 11.31 12.68
C LEU A 555 27.46 10.55 13.05
N ASP A 556 27.14 10.47 14.33
CA ASP A 556 25.92 9.86 14.85
C ASP A 556 24.66 10.66 14.46
N ALA A 557 24.68 11.99 14.54
CA ALA A 557 23.56 12.81 14.06
C ALA A 557 23.37 12.71 12.54
N LEU A 558 24.45 12.64 11.77
CA LEU A 558 24.41 12.42 10.33
C LEU A 558 23.85 11.03 10.01
N LEU A 559 24.28 10.00 10.75
CA LEU A 559 23.76 8.65 10.64
C LEU A 559 22.29 8.57 11.01
N LEU A 560 21.83 9.28 12.05
CA LEU A 560 20.44 9.35 12.48
C LEU A 560 19.53 9.82 11.34
N VAL A 561 19.95 10.86 10.61
CA VAL A 561 19.27 11.31 9.39
C VAL A 561 19.35 10.24 8.31
N GLY A 562 20.56 9.75 8.01
CA GLY A 562 20.82 8.80 6.92
C GLY A 562 20.05 7.48 7.02
N LYS A 563 19.89 6.91 8.22
CA LYS A 563 19.18 5.64 8.44
C LYS A 563 17.65 5.72 8.26
N THR A 564 17.10 6.94 8.13
CA THR A 564 15.65 7.18 7.99
C THR A 564 15.30 8.16 6.88
N CYS A 565 16.29 8.62 6.11
CA CYS A 565 16.13 9.66 5.12
C CYS A 565 15.15 9.25 4.00
N LYS A 566 14.51 10.21 3.34
CA LYS A 566 13.70 9.95 2.13
C LYS A 566 13.91 11.05 1.10
N GLY A 567 14.06 10.64 -0.15
CA GLY A 567 14.26 11.55 -1.27
C GLY A 567 15.51 12.41 -1.08
N LEU A 568 15.38 13.71 -1.36
CA LEU A 568 16.48 14.67 -1.25
C LEU A 568 17.17 14.71 0.13
N VAL A 569 16.48 14.32 1.22
CA VAL A 569 17.08 14.23 2.55
C VAL A 569 18.28 13.27 2.58
N CYS A 570 18.22 12.17 1.81
CA CYS A 570 19.32 11.20 1.75
C CYS A 570 20.58 11.80 1.12
N SER A 571 20.40 12.60 0.06
CA SER A 571 21.49 13.30 -0.62
C SER A 571 21.89 14.63 0.03
N GLN A 572 21.08 15.18 0.94
CA GLN A 572 21.29 16.49 1.57
C GLN A 572 20.99 16.46 3.09
N PRO A 573 21.61 15.56 3.87
CA PRO A 573 21.31 15.43 5.29
C PRO A 573 21.81 16.65 6.09
N TRP A 574 22.93 17.27 5.72
CA TRP A 574 23.43 18.48 6.37
C TRP A 574 22.44 19.64 6.27
N LYS A 575 21.88 19.87 5.09
CA LYS A 575 20.81 20.86 4.88
C LYS A 575 19.53 20.53 5.65
N THR A 576 19.31 19.25 5.96
CA THR A 576 18.17 18.82 6.77
C THR A 576 18.40 19.12 8.26
N LEU A 577 19.63 18.96 8.74
CA LEU A 577 20.03 19.35 10.09
C LEU A 577 20.15 20.89 10.25
N HIS A 578 20.59 21.56 9.19
CA HIS A 578 20.84 23.01 9.13
C HIS A 578 20.19 23.65 7.90
N PRO A 579 18.88 23.97 7.96
CA PRO A 579 18.13 24.48 6.81
C PRO A 579 18.59 25.83 6.25
N GLN A 580 19.38 26.60 7.00
CA GLN A 580 19.95 27.88 6.55
C GLN A 580 21.12 27.71 5.58
N GLY A 581 21.71 26.50 5.52
CA GLY A 581 22.83 26.19 4.62
C GLY A 581 24.19 26.70 5.10
N ASP A 582 24.30 27.01 6.39
CA ASP A 582 25.54 27.36 7.10
C ASP A 582 26.46 26.15 7.33
N VAL A 583 25.90 24.94 7.37
CA VAL A 583 26.64 23.67 7.49
C VAL A 583 26.33 22.79 6.29
N ASN A 584 27.35 22.48 5.47
CA ASN A 584 27.23 21.62 4.29
C ASN A 584 28.17 20.41 4.30
N THR A 585 29.14 20.40 5.23
CA THR A 585 30.14 19.34 5.40
C THR A 585 30.38 19.03 6.87
N LEU A 586 31.08 17.93 7.18
CA LEU A 586 31.54 17.61 8.52
C LEU A 586 32.53 18.67 9.02
N ASP A 587 33.40 19.22 8.16
CA ASP A 587 34.29 20.33 8.52
C ASP A 587 33.48 21.54 9.05
N ASP A 588 32.38 21.90 8.37
CA ASP A 588 31.49 22.97 8.84
C ASP A 588 30.82 22.61 10.17
N ALA A 589 30.38 21.34 10.29
CA ALA A 589 29.68 20.85 11.48
C ALA A 589 30.59 20.80 12.71
N LEU A 590 31.90 20.60 12.55
CA LEU A 590 32.89 20.49 13.62
C LEU A 590 33.12 21.79 14.42
N SER A 591 32.58 22.92 13.95
CA SER A 591 32.53 24.17 14.71
C SER A 591 32.05 23.96 16.16
N ARG A 592 32.77 24.55 17.13
CA ARG A 592 32.45 24.45 18.57
C ARG A 592 31.12 25.11 18.90
N GLU A 593 30.71 26.08 18.08
CA GLU A 593 29.41 26.74 18.18
C GLU A 593 28.24 25.77 18.00
N CYS A 594 28.46 24.63 17.35
CA CYS A 594 27.47 23.57 17.14
C CYS A 594 27.48 22.47 18.22
N ASP A 595 28.39 22.51 19.21
CA ASP A 595 28.57 21.41 20.19
C ASP A 595 27.31 21.15 21.02
N ASP A 596 26.62 22.19 21.45
CA ASP A 596 25.41 22.03 22.27
C ASP A 596 24.34 21.23 21.52
N PHE A 597 24.15 21.53 20.24
CA PHE A 597 23.20 20.82 19.36
C PHE A 597 23.57 19.34 19.19
N TYR A 598 24.79 19.04 18.77
CA TYR A 598 25.19 17.66 18.44
C TYR A 598 25.48 16.79 19.67
N VAL A 599 26.11 17.36 20.70
CA VAL A 599 26.58 16.59 21.87
C VAL A 599 25.46 16.38 22.87
N LYS A 600 24.67 17.43 23.16
CA LYS A 600 23.69 17.38 24.27
C LYS A 600 22.27 17.15 23.81
N GLN A 601 21.90 17.67 22.65
CA GLN A 601 20.49 17.75 22.25
C GLN A 601 20.07 16.64 21.29
N GLN A 602 20.91 16.26 20.31
CA GLN A 602 20.57 15.20 19.37
C GLN A 602 20.48 13.83 20.05
N PRO A 603 19.42 13.03 19.76
CA PRO A 603 19.36 11.65 20.21
C PRO A 603 20.43 10.82 19.49
N ARG A 604 20.95 9.81 20.18
CA ARG A 604 21.93 8.87 19.63
C ARG A 604 21.25 7.75 18.84
N VAL A 605 21.92 7.27 17.80
CA VAL A 605 21.50 6.05 17.11
C VAL A 605 21.72 4.86 18.05
N SER A 606 20.68 4.06 18.22
CA SER A 606 20.73 2.85 19.06
C SER A 606 19.72 1.83 18.56
N PHE A 607 19.83 0.59 19.02
CA PHE A 607 18.86 -0.47 18.72
C PHE A 607 18.23 -0.99 20.00
N GLY A 608 16.94 -1.35 19.92
CA GLY A 608 16.25 -2.09 20.97
C GLY A 608 16.55 -3.59 20.95
N TRP A 609 16.73 -4.15 19.74
CA TRP A 609 17.17 -5.54 19.52
C TRP A 609 17.69 -5.73 18.09
N CYS A 610 18.36 -6.85 17.84
CA CYS A 610 18.82 -7.25 16.52
C CYS A 610 17.68 -7.91 15.72
N ALA A 611 17.08 -7.17 14.78
CA ALA A 611 16.06 -7.68 13.87
C ALA A 611 16.70 -8.27 12.60
N SER A 612 16.11 -9.33 12.04
CA SER A 612 16.61 -9.97 10.81
C SER A 612 16.25 -9.22 9.51
N GLY A 613 15.71 -8.01 9.62
CA GLY A 613 15.31 -7.16 8.50
C GLY A 613 14.90 -5.79 9.04
N HIS A 614 14.51 -4.88 8.15
CA HIS A 614 14.12 -3.53 8.55
C HIS A 614 12.81 -3.52 9.36
N VAL A 615 12.94 -3.37 10.69
CA VAL A 615 11.83 -3.28 11.65
C VAL A 615 12.02 -2.01 12.47
N LEU A 616 11.20 -1.00 12.21
CA LEU A 616 11.37 0.35 12.79
C LEU A 616 11.45 0.36 14.33
N ASP A 617 10.63 -0.45 14.99
CA ASP A 617 10.62 -0.54 16.46
C ASP A 617 11.95 -1.08 17.04
N ALA A 618 12.74 -1.81 16.24
CA ALA A 618 14.04 -2.34 16.63
C ALA A 618 15.15 -1.29 16.56
N GLU A 619 14.97 -0.24 15.75
CA GLU A 619 16.04 0.70 15.39
C GLU A 619 16.09 1.93 16.30
N GLY A 620 15.42 1.95 17.46
CA GLY A 620 15.48 3.09 18.38
C GLY A 620 15.03 4.41 17.73
N ALA A 621 15.76 5.49 17.99
CA ALA A 621 15.41 6.84 17.51
C ALA A 621 15.37 6.93 15.97
N GLN A 622 14.34 7.60 15.47
CA GLN A 622 14.05 7.88 14.07
C GLN A 622 14.11 9.39 13.84
N PHE A 623 14.75 9.85 12.77
CA PHE A 623 14.94 11.29 12.57
C PHE A 623 13.62 12.05 12.43
N GLU A 624 12.62 11.50 11.72
CA GLU A 624 11.34 12.19 11.50
C GLU A 624 10.45 12.21 12.76
N LYS A 625 10.80 11.48 13.82
CA LYS A 625 10.01 11.41 15.05
C LYS A 625 10.73 11.92 16.28
N GLU A 626 12.04 11.79 16.35
CA GLU A 626 12.84 12.17 17.52
C GLU A 626 13.95 13.19 17.17
N GLY A 627 14.21 13.45 15.89
CA GLY A 627 15.21 14.44 15.45
C GLY A 627 14.76 15.87 15.75
N LEU A 628 15.54 16.62 16.51
CA LEU A 628 15.14 17.97 16.94
C LEU A 628 14.97 18.95 15.78
N ALA A 629 15.82 18.85 14.74
CA ALA A 629 15.72 19.70 13.55
C ALA A 629 14.40 19.52 12.80
N TYR A 630 13.80 18.32 12.87
CA TYR A 630 12.53 18.02 12.24
C TYR A 630 11.35 18.73 12.93
N TRP A 631 11.37 18.85 14.25
CA TRP A 631 10.26 19.42 15.04
C TRP A 631 10.34 20.93 15.28
N ARG A 632 11.53 21.54 15.14
CA ARG A 632 11.77 22.98 15.36
C ARG A 632 12.42 23.64 14.13
N PRO A 633 11.69 23.73 13.00
CA PRO A 633 12.24 24.29 11.76
C PRO A 633 12.53 25.80 11.81
N ASP A 634 12.06 26.51 12.84
CA ASP A 634 12.14 27.96 13.03
C ASP A 634 13.29 28.42 13.95
N TRP A 635 14.08 27.49 14.50
CA TRP A 635 15.23 27.81 15.36
C TRP A 635 16.51 27.91 14.52
N SER A 636 16.75 29.09 13.93
CA SER A 636 17.77 29.30 12.89
C SER A 636 19.23 29.40 13.36
N ASN A 637 19.54 29.19 14.64
CA ASN A 637 20.91 29.32 15.19
C ASN A 637 21.29 28.11 16.07
N TRP A 638 21.28 26.91 15.52
CA TRP A 638 21.84 25.74 16.23
C TRP A 638 23.34 25.88 16.45
N CYS A 639 24.01 26.53 15.50
CA CYS A 639 25.38 26.99 15.60
C CYS A 639 25.34 28.51 15.77
N ASN A 640 25.83 29.04 16.90
CA ASN A 640 25.89 30.49 17.17
C ASN A 640 27.00 31.17 16.35
N PHE A 641 26.95 31.08 15.02
CA PHE A 641 27.87 31.81 14.15
C PHE A 641 27.58 33.32 14.31
N GLN A 642 28.42 34.03 15.08
CA GLN A 642 28.32 35.48 15.13
C GLN A 642 28.56 36.05 13.73
N PRO A 643 27.74 37.01 13.25
CA PRO A 643 28.04 37.69 11.99
C PRO A 643 29.35 38.46 12.18
N THR A 644 30.43 37.95 11.58
CA THR A 644 31.66 38.71 11.40
C THR A 644 31.37 39.80 10.37
N THR A 645 30.88 40.95 10.84
CA THR A 645 31.02 42.21 10.11
C THR A 645 32.51 42.48 9.92
N THR A 646 33.06 41.99 8.81
CA THR A 646 34.32 42.47 8.25
C THR A 646 34.03 43.83 7.61
N THR A 647 33.88 44.86 8.45
CA THR A 647 34.18 46.22 8.02
C THR A 647 35.69 46.31 7.87
N LEU A 648 36.15 46.33 6.61
CA LEU A 648 37.45 46.84 6.22
C LEU A 648 37.66 48.22 6.87
N SER A 649 38.43 48.26 7.96
CA SER A 649 39.03 49.49 8.46
C SER A 649 40.53 49.26 8.58
N THR A 650 41.23 49.75 7.57
CA THR A 650 42.66 50.04 7.59
C THR A 650 43.05 50.82 8.83
N THR A 651 43.89 50.24 9.70
CA THR A 651 44.99 50.97 10.35
C THR A 651 45.98 49.99 10.99
N ASN A 652 47.25 50.14 10.60
CA ASN A 652 48.44 49.60 11.24
C ASN A 652 48.44 49.87 12.75
N THR A 653 48.97 48.96 13.58
CA THR A 653 50.00 49.21 14.63
C THR A 653 50.42 47.91 15.33
N ILE A 654 51.67 47.49 15.08
CA ILE A 654 52.75 47.04 15.99
C ILE A 654 52.43 46.14 17.21
N MET A 655 53.15 44.99 17.23
CA MET A 655 53.64 44.14 18.34
C MET A 655 53.32 44.52 19.80
N SER A 656 52.93 43.52 20.62
CA SER A 656 53.77 43.02 21.74
C SER A 656 53.12 41.84 22.49
N ASN A 657 53.97 40.90 22.91
CA ASN A 657 53.74 39.81 23.86
C ASN A 657 53.12 40.27 25.18
N HIS A 658 52.30 39.42 25.83
CA HIS A 658 52.52 39.02 27.22
C HIS A 658 51.66 37.81 27.62
N ALA A 659 52.26 37.00 28.50
CA ALA A 659 51.80 35.73 29.03
C ALA A 659 51.09 35.90 30.39
N ASP A 660 50.71 34.75 30.96
CA ASP A 660 50.37 34.47 32.37
C ASP A 660 48.91 34.85 32.76
N GLU A 661 48.17 34.13 33.61
CA GLU A 661 48.46 33.08 34.58
C GLU A 661 47.12 32.45 35.06
N TYR A 662 47.19 31.25 35.62
CA TYR A 662 46.10 30.47 36.24
C TYR A 662 46.26 30.52 37.77
N ASP A 663 45.18 30.72 38.56
CA ASP A 663 44.95 30.07 39.88
C ASP A 663 43.59 30.45 40.54
N PRO A 664 43.10 29.73 41.58
CA PRO A 664 41.70 29.40 41.78
C PRO A 664 41.21 29.79 43.22
N GLU A 665 40.12 29.14 43.65
CA GLU A 665 39.64 28.94 45.03
C GLU A 665 38.72 29.98 45.72
N SER A 666 37.60 29.41 46.18
CA SER A 666 37.04 29.44 47.56
C SER A 666 35.70 30.15 47.79
N GLY A 667 34.85 29.49 48.57
CA GLY A 667 33.97 30.17 49.54
C GLY A 667 32.48 29.82 49.51
N ALA A 668 32.09 28.77 50.23
CA ALA A 668 30.72 28.39 50.57
C ALA A 668 30.06 29.31 51.62
N VAL A 669 28.71 29.42 51.66
CA VAL A 669 27.89 29.57 52.88
C VAL A 669 26.51 28.91 52.68
N ASN A 670 25.96 28.43 53.79
CA ASN A 670 25.06 27.31 54.01
C ASN A 670 23.57 27.68 54.26
N GLN A 671 22.75 26.63 54.26
CA GLN A 671 21.33 26.46 54.61
C GLN A 671 20.94 26.84 56.06
N GLN A 672 19.65 27.16 56.23
CA GLN A 672 18.70 26.69 57.30
C GLN A 672 17.36 27.49 57.11
N ASP A 673 16.14 26.96 57.17
CA ASP A 673 15.46 25.99 58.05
C ASP A 673 14.40 25.18 57.26
N VAL A 674 14.27 23.84 57.32
CA VAL A 674 13.83 22.89 58.36
C VAL A 674 12.30 22.63 58.41
N ALA A 675 11.98 21.42 57.90
CA ALA A 675 11.01 20.40 58.33
C ALA A 675 9.49 20.63 58.25
N ASP A 676 8.85 19.76 57.46
CA ASP A 676 7.90 18.79 58.01
C ASP A 676 8.00 17.44 57.25
N GLN A 677 8.04 16.36 58.03
CA GLN A 677 8.22 14.98 57.58
C GLN A 677 6.88 14.30 57.25
N ALA A 678 6.86 13.49 56.19
CA ALA A 678 6.16 12.20 56.21
C ALA A 678 6.75 11.27 55.12
N THR A 679 7.41 10.21 55.59
CA THR A 679 7.81 9.02 54.85
C THR A 679 6.60 8.16 54.48
N GLU A 680 6.51 7.71 53.23
CA GLU A 680 5.88 6.43 52.90
C GLU A 680 6.73 5.65 51.88
N THR A 681 7.55 4.77 52.45
CA THR A 681 8.12 3.59 51.83
C THR A 681 7.05 2.51 51.70
N THR A 682 6.37 2.42 50.57
CA THR A 682 5.89 1.12 50.01
C THR A 682 5.44 1.30 48.55
N PRO A 683 5.91 0.46 47.60
CA PRO A 683 5.48 0.49 46.22
C PRO A 683 4.10 -0.16 46.09
N LEU A 684 3.07 0.63 45.80
CA LEU A 684 1.73 0.12 45.49
C LEU A 684 1.62 -0.20 43.99
N LEU A 685 2.23 -1.30 43.57
CA LEU A 685 1.64 -2.36 42.72
C LEU A 685 2.70 -3.36 42.24
N ASP A 686 2.35 -4.64 42.37
CA ASP A 686 3.14 -5.87 42.24
C ASP A 686 3.99 -6.02 40.96
N THR A 687 5.25 -6.37 41.20
CA THR A 687 6.07 -7.27 40.37
C THR A 687 5.40 -8.66 40.26
N SER A 688 4.63 -8.90 39.21
CA SER A 688 4.53 -10.21 38.55
C SER A 688 3.79 -10.14 37.21
N GLN A 689 4.48 -10.63 36.17
CA GLN A 689 4.06 -10.88 34.77
C GLN A 689 4.31 -9.76 33.74
N SER A 690 5.37 -9.98 32.96
CA SER A 690 5.62 -9.38 31.66
C SER A 690 4.43 -9.57 30.71
N PRO A 691 3.93 -8.54 29.99
CA PRO A 691 2.98 -8.76 28.90
C PRO A 691 3.75 -9.25 27.68
N GLY A 692 3.54 -10.53 27.35
CA GLY A 692 4.22 -11.26 26.30
C GLY A 692 4.22 -10.60 24.91
N SER A 693 5.28 -10.94 24.19
CA SER A 693 5.44 -10.93 22.74
C SER A 693 4.10 -10.99 21.98
N SER A 694 3.80 -9.95 21.21
CA SER A 694 2.83 -10.07 20.12
C SER A 694 3.47 -10.93 19.04
N SER A 695 3.10 -12.20 19.02
CA SER A 695 3.38 -13.15 17.96
C SER A 695 3.15 -12.51 16.58
N SER A 696 4.22 -12.32 15.81
CA SER A 696 4.16 -12.02 14.37
C SER A 696 3.37 -13.15 13.70
N ASN A 697 2.09 -12.90 13.42
CA ASN A 697 1.22 -13.86 12.74
C ASN A 697 1.75 -14.09 11.32
N SER A 698 2.00 -15.35 10.94
CA SER A 698 2.44 -15.69 9.57
C SER A 698 1.49 -15.10 8.52
N SER A 699 1.99 -14.75 7.32
CA SER A 699 1.16 -14.28 6.19
C SER A 699 -0.02 -15.22 5.90
N THR A 700 0.16 -16.53 6.09
CA THR A 700 -0.88 -17.56 6.02
C THR A 700 -1.93 -17.43 7.14
N THR A 701 -1.52 -17.06 8.35
CA THR A 701 -2.43 -16.75 9.48
C THR A 701 -3.25 -15.51 9.19
N VAL A 702 -2.63 -14.45 8.68
CA VAL A 702 -3.31 -13.21 8.27
C VAL A 702 -4.32 -13.48 7.16
N PHE A 703 -3.93 -14.20 6.10
CA PHE A 703 -4.84 -14.58 5.01
C PHE A 703 -6.03 -15.41 5.51
N LYS A 704 -5.79 -16.41 6.38
CA LYS A 704 -6.86 -17.22 7.01
C LYS A 704 -7.83 -16.36 7.81
N ILE A 705 -7.33 -15.38 8.54
CA ILE A 705 -8.17 -14.47 9.32
C ILE A 705 -8.98 -13.56 8.41
N VAL A 706 -8.35 -12.95 7.41
CA VAL A 706 -9.03 -12.04 6.48
C VAL A 706 -10.06 -12.78 5.64
N LEU A 707 -9.82 -14.05 5.28
CA LEU A 707 -10.82 -14.90 4.61
C LEU A 707 -12.11 -15.03 5.44
N VAL A 708 -12.00 -15.17 6.75
CA VAL A 708 -13.17 -15.23 7.64
C VAL A 708 -13.91 -13.89 7.68
N LEU A 709 -13.19 -12.77 7.69
CA LEU A 709 -13.77 -11.42 7.62
C LEU A 709 -14.46 -11.16 6.27
N ILE A 710 -13.91 -11.68 5.17
CA ILE A 710 -14.49 -11.61 3.83
C ILE A 710 -15.85 -12.30 3.78
N ILE A 711 -15.97 -13.50 4.38
CA ILE A 711 -17.25 -14.23 4.46
C ILE A 711 -18.31 -13.37 5.18
N GLY A 712 -17.93 -12.76 6.30
CA GLY A 712 -18.81 -11.87 7.05
C GLY A 712 -19.25 -10.65 6.26
N SER A 713 -18.29 -9.94 5.66
CA SER A 713 -18.54 -8.71 4.88
C SER A 713 -19.37 -8.97 3.63
N PHE A 714 -19.08 -10.06 2.90
CA PHE A 714 -19.86 -10.50 1.74
C PHE A 714 -21.31 -10.80 2.13
N THR A 715 -21.50 -11.61 3.18
CA THR A 715 -22.84 -12.05 3.60
C THR A 715 -23.68 -10.89 4.11
N ALA A 716 -23.12 -10.00 4.93
CA ALA A 716 -23.81 -8.81 5.40
C ALA A 716 -24.19 -7.85 4.27
N SER A 717 -23.30 -7.71 3.26
CA SER A 717 -23.56 -6.87 2.09
C SER A 717 -24.60 -7.49 1.14
N ALA A 718 -24.60 -8.82 1.00
CA ALA A 718 -25.60 -9.57 0.25
C ALA A 718 -26.98 -9.49 0.91
N ASP A 719 -27.06 -9.57 2.24
CA ASP A 719 -28.30 -9.41 3.01
C ASP A 719 -28.99 -8.08 2.72
N GLY A 720 -28.25 -6.96 2.69
CA GLY A 720 -28.81 -5.64 2.37
C GLY A 720 -29.51 -5.61 1.01
N SER A 721 -28.88 -6.16 -0.04
CA SER A 721 -29.50 -6.21 -1.37
C SER A 721 -30.60 -7.27 -1.49
N LEU A 722 -30.49 -8.38 -0.76
CA LEU A 722 -31.49 -9.43 -0.68
C LEU A 722 -32.79 -8.90 -0.09
N VAL A 723 -32.72 -8.12 0.99
CA VAL A 723 -33.89 -7.47 1.60
C VAL A 723 -34.51 -6.47 0.62
N LEU A 724 -33.71 -5.67 -0.10
CA LEU A 724 -34.22 -4.77 -1.14
C LEU A 724 -35.00 -5.51 -2.25
N ALA A 725 -34.67 -6.76 -2.58
CA ALA A 725 -35.41 -7.54 -3.57
C ALA A 725 -36.66 -8.25 -3.00
N THR A 726 -36.67 -8.54 -1.70
CA THR A 726 -37.67 -9.42 -1.07
C THR A 726 -38.63 -8.71 -0.12
N HIS A 727 -38.34 -7.46 0.28
CA HIS A 727 -39.17 -6.71 1.24
C HIS A 727 -40.66 -6.62 0.87
N PRO A 728 -41.08 -6.46 -0.41
CA PRO A 728 -42.51 -6.35 -0.73
C PRO A 728 -43.22 -7.69 -0.47
N THR A 729 -42.56 -8.80 -0.80
CA THR A 729 -43.08 -10.16 -0.64
C THR A 729 -43.17 -10.55 0.83
N ILE A 730 -42.15 -10.26 1.63
CA ILE A 730 -42.15 -10.52 3.08
C ILE A 730 -43.29 -9.77 3.77
N ALA A 731 -43.41 -8.48 3.49
CA ALA A 731 -44.41 -7.62 4.12
C ALA A 731 -45.83 -8.00 3.70
N SER A 732 -46.02 -8.41 2.44
CA SER A 732 -47.32 -8.87 1.93
C SER A 732 -47.81 -10.15 2.61
N GLU A 733 -46.92 -11.06 3.01
CA GLU A 733 -47.33 -12.26 3.76
C GLU A 733 -48.01 -11.92 5.10
N PHE A 734 -47.59 -10.83 5.73
CA PHE A 734 -48.15 -10.34 6.99
C PHE A 734 -49.26 -9.29 6.80
N ASN A 735 -49.71 -9.05 5.56
CA ASN A 735 -50.65 -7.98 5.20
C ASN A 735 -50.17 -6.57 5.63
N ALA A 736 -48.86 -6.35 5.63
CA ALA A 736 -48.20 -5.17 6.18
C ALA A 736 -47.27 -4.49 5.15
N LEU A 737 -47.65 -4.47 3.87
CA LEU A 737 -46.84 -3.91 2.79
C LEU A 737 -46.47 -2.42 2.98
N SER A 738 -47.34 -1.63 3.61
CA SER A 738 -47.04 -0.25 4.02
C SER A 738 -45.85 -0.16 4.98
N ALA A 739 -45.68 -1.16 5.85
CA ALA A 739 -44.57 -1.31 6.78
C ALA A 739 -43.34 -2.02 6.16
N SER A 740 -43.33 -2.30 4.85
CA SER A 740 -42.25 -3.07 4.23
C SER A 740 -40.86 -2.43 4.35
N ASN A 741 -40.79 -1.11 4.44
CA ASN A 741 -39.52 -0.41 4.61
C ASN A 741 -38.85 -0.77 5.96
N TRP A 742 -39.63 -1.10 7.00
CA TRP A 742 -39.12 -1.35 8.34
C TRP A 742 -38.11 -2.49 8.39
N LEU A 743 -38.20 -3.43 7.43
CA LEU A 743 -37.24 -4.52 7.29
C LEU A 743 -35.81 -4.01 7.03
N PHE A 744 -35.68 -2.87 6.36
CA PHE A 744 -34.42 -2.22 6.05
C PHE A 744 -34.11 -1.10 7.06
N VAL A 745 -35.09 -0.26 7.41
CA VAL A 745 -34.90 0.87 8.33
C VAL A 745 -34.51 0.39 9.73
N SER A 746 -35.17 -0.63 10.28
CA SER A 746 -34.84 -1.12 11.63
C SER A 746 -33.40 -1.67 11.75
N PHE A 747 -32.91 -2.33 10.70
CA PHE A 747 -31.53 -2.81 10.61
C PHE A 747 -30.53 -1.65 10.63
N ASN A 748 -30.74 -0.64 9.79
CA ASN A 748 -29.83 0.50 9.68
C ASN A 748 -29.92 1.43 10.90
N LEU A 749 -31.11 1.60 11.47
CA LEU A 749 -31.32 2.38 12.69
C LEU A 749 -30.61 1.74 13.88
N ALA A 750 -30.74 0.42 14.05
CA ALA A 750 -30.03 -0.32 15.09
C ALA A 750 -28.52 -0.26 14.87
N GLY A 751 -28.06 -0.44 13.63
CA GLY A 751 -26.65 -0.33 13.27
C GLY A 751 -26.07 1.05 13.57
N ALA A 752 -26.76 2.13 13.17
CA ALA A 752 -26.34 3.51 13.43
C ALA A 752 -26.24 3.82 14.92
N ALA A 753 -27.19 3.33 15.72
CA ALA A 753 -27.18 3.50 17.18
C ALA A 753 -25.99 2.79 17.85
N THR A 754 -25.59 1.62 17.36
CA THR A 754 -24.52 0.81 18.00
C THR A 754 -23.14 1.03 17.40
N GLN A 755 -23.02 1.58 16.19
CA GLN A 755 -21.76 1.70 15.45
C GLN A 755 -20.66 2.43 16.24
N ALA A 756 -21.00 3.54 16.92
CA ALA A 756 -20.04 4.31 17.71
C ALA A 756 -19.55 3.55 18.96
N MET A 757 -20.38 2.67 19.53
CA MET A 757 -20.05 1.88 20.72
C MET A 757 -19.15 0.69 20.39
N VAL A 758 -19.37 0.04 19.24
CA VAL A 758 -18.67 -1.18 18.82
C VAL A 758 -17.15 -0.99 18.81
N GLY A 759 -16.63 0.15 18.33
CA GLY A 759 -15.19 0.41 18.30
C GLY A 759 -14.56 0.38 19.69
N LYS A 760 -15.13 1.16 20.63
CA LYS A 760 -14.63 1.22 22.02
C LYS A 760 -14.86 -0.08 22.80
N LEU A 761 -15.99 -0.78 22.56
CA LEU A 761 -16.23 -2.11 23.13
C LEU A 761 -15.21 -3.14 22.62
N SER A 762 -14.74 -2.98 21.38
CA SER A 762 -13.70 -3.83 20.78
C SER A 762 -12.38 -3.69 21.52
N ASP A 763 -12.06 -2.47 21.96
CA ASP A 763 -10.84 -2.18 22.72
C ASP A 763 -10.89 -2.80 24.12
N ILE A 764 -12.09 -2.87 24.75
CA ILE A 764 -12.29 -3.45 26.09
C ILE A 764 -12.35 -4.97 26.07
N TYR A 765 -13.26 -5.54 25.28
CA TYR A 765 -13.55 -6.98 25.32
C TYR A 765 -12.62 -7.80 24.42
N GLY A 766 -11.83 -7.13 23.58
CA GLY A 766 -10.91 -7.72 22.61
C GLY A 766 -11.60 -8.08 21.28
N ARG A 767 -10.82 -8.02 20.20
CA ARG A 767 -11.30 -8.18 18.81
C ARG A 767 -12.06 -9.49 18.56
N ARG A 768 -11.53 -10.62 19.05
CA ARG A 768 -12.11 -11.97 18.84
C ARG A 768 -13.51 -12.12 19.40
N ARG A 769 -13.75 -11.67 20.63
CA ARG A 769 -15.04 -11.85 21.30
C ARG A 769 -16.09 -10.98 20.65
N LEU A 770 -15.72 -9.77 20.27
CA LEU A 770 -16.67 -8.85 19.66
C LEU A 770 -17.07 -9.29 18.25
N ILE A 771 -16.14 -9.74 17.41
CA ILE A 771 -16.48 -10.24 16.06
C ILE A 771 -17.33 -11.53 16.13
N VAL A 772 -17.06 -12.45 17.09
CA VAL A 772 -17.90 -13.64 17.32
C VAL A 772 -19.29 -13.24 17.80
N THR A 773 -19.39 -12.26 18.69
CA THR A 773 -20.69 -11.74 19.16
C THR A 773 -21.46 -11.09 18.01
N ALA A 774 -20.79 -10.35 17.14
CA ALA A 774 -21.38 -9.77 15.93
C ALA A 774 -21.93 -10.86 14.98
N TYR A 775 -21.17 -11.93 14.72
CA TYR A 775 -21.65 -13.08 13.95
C TYR A 775 -22.84 -13.78 14.61
N ALA A 776 -22.80 -13.98 15.93
CA ALA A 776 -23.87 -14.63 16.67
C ALA A 776 -25.16 -13.80 16.67
N LEU A 777 -25.06 -12.48 16.88
CA LEU A 777 -26.20 -11.57 16.80
C LEU A 777 -26.77 -11.52 15.38
N PHE A 778 -25.93 -11.46 14.34
CA PHE A 778 -26.41 -11.50 12.97
C PHE A 778 -27.14 -12.81 12.66
N ALA A 779 -26.56 -13.96 13.04
CA ALA A 779 -27.18 -15.26 12.87
C ALA A 779 -28.49 -15.40 13.65
N ALA A 780 -28.53 -14.96 14.91
CA ALA A 780 -29.74 -14.96 15.73
C ALA A 780 -30.84 -14.08 15.12
N GLY A 781 -30.48 -12.90 14.62
CA GLY A 781 -31.40 -12.03 13.88
C GLY A 781 -31.96 -12.73 12.63
N CYS A 782 -31.11 -13.39 11.83
CA CYS A 782 -31.54 -14.16 10.66
C CYS A 782 -32.47 -15.33 11.02
N ILE A 783 -32.22 -16.04 12.13
CA ILE A 783 -33.14 -17.09 12.62
C ILE A 783 -34.50 -16.49 13.00
N ILE A 784 -34.50 -15.37 13.74
CA ILE A 784 -35.74 -14.71 14.16
C ILE A 784 -36.54 -14.23 12.95
N VAL A 785 -35.87 -13.66 11.95
CA VAL A 785 -36.50 -13.27 10.68
C VAL A 785 -37.04 -14.50 9.94
N GLY A 786 -36.23 -15.54 9.75
CA GLY A 786 -36.58 -16.74 9.00
C GLY A 786 -37.65 -17.61 9.67
N THR A 787 -37.83 -17.49 10.99
CA THR A 787 -38.89 -18.18 11.76
C THR A 787 -40.03 -17.24 12.14
N GLY A 788 -39.97 -15.98 11.72
CA GLY A 788 -40.93 -14.95 12.05
C GLY A 788 -42.36 -15.32 11.65
N THR A 789 -43.27 -15.22 12.62
CA THR A 789 -44.71 -15.43 12.45
C THR A 789 -45.50 -14.12 12.43
N SER A 790 -44.86 -13.00 12.76
CA SER A 790 -45.45 -11.66 12.70
C SER A 790 -44.43 -10.64 12.22
N MET A 791 -44.92 -9.55 11.61
CA MET A 791 -44.08 -8.46 11.12
C MET A 791 -43.21 -7.85 12.24
N GLY A 792 -43.76 -7.68 13.44
CA GLY A 792 -43.00 -7.19 14.60
C GLY A 792 -41.85 -8.09 15.01
N LEU A 793 -42.04 -9.42 14.95
CA LEU A 793 -40.96 -10.37 15.25
C LEU A 793 -39.87 -10.34 14.17
N VAL A 794 -40.25 -10.19 12.90
CA VAL A 794 -39.31 -10.01 11.79
C VAL A 794 -38.51 -8.72 11.95
N ILE A 795 -39.17 -7.60 12.29
CA ILE A 795 -38.53 -6.32 12.57
C ILE A 795 -37.56 -6.45 13.75
N LEU A 796 -37.95 -7.14 14.83
CA LEU A 796 -37.06 -7.42 15.96
C LEU A 796 -35.81 -8.20 15.52
N GLY A 797 -35.99 -9.21 14.66
CA GLY A 797 -34.87 -9.94 14.08
C GLY A 797 -33.93 -9.04 13.26
N ARG A 798 -34.47 -8.05 12.54
CA ARG A 798 -33.69 -7.05 11.79
C ARG A 798 -32.97 -6.05 12.70
N VAL A 799 -33.55 -5.66 13.83
CA VAL A 799 -32.86 -4.87 14.85
C VAL A 799 -31.64 -5.65 15.37
N ILE A 800 -31.84 -6.93 15.73
CA ILE A 800 -30.77 -7.79 16.26
C ILE A 800 -29.67 -8.00 15.20
N SER A 801 -30.03 -8.28 13.94
CA SER A 801 -29.03 -8.42 12.87
C SER A 801 -28.36 -7.09 12.52
N GLY A 802 -29.03 -5.95 12.67
CA GLY A 802 -28.46 -4.61 12.50
C GLY A 802 -27.36 -4.29 13.52
N ILE A 803 -27.59 -4.63 14.79
CA ILE A 803 -26.56 -4.55 15.84
C ILE A 803 -25.35 -5.41 15.45
N GLY A 804 -25.60 -6.66 15.03
CA GLY A 804 -24.56 -7.56 14.53
C GLY A 804 -23.80 -6.97 13.33
N GLY A 805 -24.51 -6.42 12.34
CA GLY A 805 -23.95 -5.87 11.09
C GLY A 805 -23.02 -4.69 11.30
N SER A 806 -23.31 -3.82 12.26
CA SER A 806 -22.39 -2.74 12.67
C SER A 806 -21.08 -3.30 13.24
N GLY A 807 -21.16 -4.39 14.02
CA GLY A 807 -20.01 -5.16 14.51
C GLY A 807 -19.17 -5.76 13.38
N LEU A 808 -19.81 -6.37 12.38
CA LEU A 808 -19.12 -7.04 11.28
C LEU A 808 -18.27 -6.08 10.44
N THR A 809 -18.71 -4.84 10.25
CA THR A 809 -18.00 -3.86 9.43
C THR A 809 -16.89 -3.17 10.23
N VAL A 810 -17.22 -2.61 11.40
CA VAL A 810 -16.27 -1.85 12.22
C VAL A 810 -15.16 -2.75 12.77
N VAL A 811 -15.51 -3.90 13.35
CA VAL A 811 -14.53 -4.78 13.98
C VAL A 811 -13.66 -5.47 12.94
N ALA A 812 -14.17 -5.77 11.74
CA ALA A 812 -13.35 -6.30 10.65
C ALA A 812 -12.30 -5.28 10.19
N MET A 813 -12.66 -4.00 10.06
CA MET A 813 -11.69 -2.94 9.73
C MET A 813 -10.62 -2.83 10.81
N LEU A 814 -11.01 -2.83 12.09
CA LEU A 814 -10.07 -2.78 13.23
C LEU A 814 -9.14 -4.01 13.28
N ILE A 815 -9.68 -5.22 13.06
CA ILE A 815 -8.89 -6.45 13.02
C ILE A 815 -7.84 -6.38 11.89
N ILE A 816 -8.19 -5.86 10.72
CA ILE A 816 -7.22 -5.72 9.63
C ILE A 816 -6.12 -4.72 10.01
N THR A 817 -6.48 -3.54 10.50
CA THR A 817 -5.48 -2.53 10.89
C THR A 817 -4.57 -2.99 12.03
N ASP A 818 -5.05 -3.89 12.88
CA ASP A 818 -4.26 -4.47 13.97
C ASP A 818 -3.39 -5.67 13.52
N LEU A 819 -3.78 -6.35 12.44
CA LEU A 819 -3.07 -7.54 11.94
C LEU A 819 -1.99 -7.26 10.91
N VAL A 820 -2.14 -6.16 10.16
CA VAL A 820 -1.25 -5.82 9.06
C VAL A 820 -0.79 -4.36 9.16
N PRO A 821 0.47 -4.06 8.78
CA PRO A 821 0.96 -2.69 8.73
C PRO A 821 0.03 -1.79 7.90
N LEU A 822 -0.09 -0.51 8.26
CA LEU A 822 -0.99 0.48 7.61
C LEU A 822 -0.92 0.47 6.07
N ARG A 823 0.25 0.17 5.48
CA ARG A 823 0.46 0.10 4.03
C ARG A 823 -0.19 -1.13 3.38
N GLU A 824 -0.21 -2.27 4.07
CA GLU A 824 -0.94 -3.48 3.64
C GLU A 824 -2.42 -3.43 4.03
N ALA A 825 -2.77 -2.74 5.12
CA ALA A 825 -4.15 -2.58 5.58
C ALA A 825 -5.07 -2.03 4.47
N ALA A 826 -4.56 -1.12 3.63
CA ALA A 826 -5.29 -0.59 2.48
C ALA A 826 -5.64 -1.69 1.44
N ALA A 827 -4.72 -2.63 1.17
CA ALA A 827 -4.95 -3.74 0.25
C ALA A 827 -5.97 -4.74 0.84
N TRP A 828 -5.83 -5.11 2.11
CA TRP A 828 -6.77 -6.01 2.79
C TRP A 828 -8.17 -5.39 2.95
N GLN A 829 -8.25 -4.08 3.19
CA GLN A 829 -9.52 -3.33 3.15
C GLN A 829 -10.11 -3.30 1.74
N SER A 830 -9.28 -3.22 0.69
CA SER A 830 -9.76 -3.29 -0.69
C SER A 830 -10.40 -4.65 -1.02
N TYR A 831 -9.86 -5.76 -0.50
CA TYR A 831 -10.48 -7.09 -0.63
C TYR A 831 -11.81 -7.20 0.11
N LEU A 832 -11.93 -6.64 1.33
CA LEU A 832 -13.22 -6.55 2.02
C LEU A 832 -14.23 -5.70 1.25
N ASN A 833 -13.81 -4.58 0.67
CA ASN A 833 -14.67 -3.70 -0.11
C ASN A 833 -15.11 -4.34 -1.43
N LEU A 834 -14.22 -5.11 -2.08
CA LEU A 834 -14.53 -5.90 -3.26
C LEU A 834 -15.56 -6.99 -2.92
N ALA A 835 -15.33 -7.75 -1.84
CA ALA A 835 -16.28 -8.75 -1.37
C ALA A 835 -17.64 -8.16 -1.00
N ALA A 836 -17.66 -7.00 -0.34
CA ALA A 836 -18.89 -6.27 -0.02
C ALA A 836 -19.63 -5.84 -1.29
N THR A 837 -18.92 -5.34 -2.31
CA THR A 837 -19.51 -4.91 -3.58
C THR A 837 -20.06 -6.08 -4.39
N THR A 838 -19.36 -7.20 -4.41
CA THR A 838 -19.85 -8.45 -5.01
C THR A 838 -21.09 -8.96 -4.26
N GLY A 839 -21.08 -8.91 -2.93
CA GLY A 839 -22.24 -9.24 -2.09
C GLY A 839 -23.46 -8.39 -2.46
N ARG A 840 -23.32 -7.05 -2.49
CA ARG A 840 -24.40 -6.14 -2.92
C ARG A 840 -24.90 -6.44 -4.33
N SER A 841 -24.03 -6.85 -5.24
CA SER A 841 -24.39 -7.13 -6.64
C SER A 841 -25.19 -8.43 -6.79
N LEU A 842 -24.85 -9.46 -6.02
CA LEU A 842 -25.45 -10.78 -6.11
C LEU A 842 -26.64 -10.98 -5.16
N GLY A 843 -26.72 -10.19 -4.08
CA GLY A 843 -27.70 -10.36 -3.02
C GLY A 843 -29.15 -10.26 -3.49
N GLY A 844 -29.48 -9.26 -4.31
CA GLY A 844 -30.85 -9.08 -4.84
C GLY A 844 -31.34 -10.27 -5.68
N PRO A 845 -30.61 -10.68 -6.74
CA PRO A 845 -30.96 -11.87 -7.52
C PRO A 845 -31.00 -13.17 -6.70
N LEU A 846 -30.03 -13.40 -5.82
CA LEU A 846 -29.96 -14.62 -5.01
C LEU A 846 -31.12 -14.69 -4.00
N GLY A 847 -31.40 -13.58 -3.33
CA GLY A 847 -32.53 -13.43 -2.43
C GLY A 847 -33.86 -13.66 -3.10
N GLY A 848 -34.05 -13.03 -4.27
CA GLY A 848 -35.22 -13.24 -5.10
C GLY A 848 -35.38 -14.69 -5.55
N TRP A 849 -34.29 -15.35 -5.94
CA TRP A 849 -34.32 -16.75 -6.36
C TRP A 849 -34.71 -17.70 -5.22
N LEU A 850 -34.17 -17.49 -4.02
CA LEU A 850 -34.56 -18.27 -2.84
C LEU A 850 -36.03 -18.03 -2.48
N ALA A 851 -36.49 -16.78 -2.55
CA ALA A 851 -37.88 -16.42 -2.33
C ALA A 851 -38.83 -17.07 -3.35
N ASP A 852 -38.46 -17.08 -4.63
CA ASP A 852 -39.25 -17.64 -5.72
C ASP A 852 -39.32 -19.19 -5.69
N THR A 853 -38.28 -19.86 -5.17
CA THR A 853 -38.17 -21.34 -5.27
C THR A 853 -38.55 -22.10 -4.01
N ILE A 854 -37.93 -21.77 -2.87
CA ILE A 854 -38.08 -22.50 -1.60
C ILE A 854 -38.80 -21.64 -0.54
N GLY A 855 -38.92 -20.33 -0.80
CA GLY A 855 -39.60 -19.36 0.05
C GLY A 855 -38.64 -18.38 0.72
N TRP A 856 -39.10 -17.16 0.97
CA TRP A 856 -38.26 -16.06 1.46
C TRP A 856 -37.63 -16.33 2.83
N ARG A 857 -38.23 -17.18 3.67
CA ARG A 857 -37.65 -17.59 4.97
C ARG A 857 -36.27 -18.21 4.81
N TRP A 858 -36.05 -18.95 3.74
CA TRP A 858 -34.74 -19.52 3.41
C TRP A 858 -33.72 -18.48 2.98
N SER A 859 -34.15 -17.30 2.53
CA SER A 859 -33.26 -16.17 2.22
C SER A 859 -32.50 -15.67 3.46
N PHE A 860 -33.03 -15.92 4.67
CA PHE A 860 -32.37 -15.63 5.94
C PHE A 860 -31.79 -16.88 6.60
N ASN A 861 -32.54 -17.99 6.63
CA ASN A 861 -32.07 -19.22 7.27
C ASN A 861 -30.84 -19.81 6.57
N CYS A 862 -30.65 -19.64 5.25
CA CYS A 862 -29.45 -20.11 4.55
C CYS A 862 -28.17 -19.36 4.94
N GLN A 863 -28.30 -18.14 5.49
CA GLN A 863 -27.16 -17.36 5.97
C GLN A 863 -26.65 -17.87 7.32
N VAL A 864 -27.51 -18.53 8.12
CA VAL A 864 -27.18 -19.02 9.46
C VAL A 864 -26.04 -20.06 9.42
N PRO A 865 -26.06 -21.10 8.57
CA PRO A 865 -24.91 -22.00 8.41
C PRO A 865 -23.61 -21.28 8.06
N ILE A 866 -23.67 -20.24 7.21
CA ILE A 866 -22.48 -19.47 6.79
C ILE A 866 -21.87 -18.74 7.99
N PHE A 867 -22.70 -18.10 8.81
CA PHE A 867 -22.23 -17.45 10.03
C PHE A 867 -21.77 -18.43 11.11
N LEU A 868 -22.39 -19.61 11.23
CA LEU A 868 -21.88 -20.66 12.11
C LEU A 868 -20.49 -21.14 11.68
N VAL A 869 -20.27 -21.33 10.37
CA VAL A 869 -18.94 -21.62 9.83
C VAL A 869 -17.99 -20.46 10.14
N ALA A 870 -18.38 -19.21 9.93
CA ALA A 870 -17.54 -18.04 10.27
C ALA A 870 -17.18 -17.99 11.76
N ILE A 871 -18.11 -18.31 12.67
CA ILE A 871 -17.86 -18.40 14.12
C ILE A 871 -16.84 -19.51 14.43
N ILE A 872 -17.02 -20.70 13.85
CA ILE A 872 -16.11 -21.84 14.03
C ILE A 872 -14.70 -21.47 13.51
N LEU A 873 -14.61 -20.92 12.30
CA LEU A 873 -13.33 -20.51 11.71
C LEU A 873 -12.68 -19.37 12.50
N THR A 874 -13.46 -18.41 13.01
CA THR A 874 -12.94 -17.35 13.90
C THR A 874 -12.38 -17.94 15.18
N TYR A 875 -13.05 -18.95 15.76
CA TYR A 875 -12.59 -19.61 16.97
C TYR A 875 -11.24 -20.31 16.78
N PHE A 876 -11.00 -20.91 15.60
CA PHE A 876 -9.76 -21.61 15.29
C PHE A 876 -8.63 -20.70 14.78
N PHE A 877 -8.95 -19.66 14.00
CA PHE A 877 -7.94 -18.87 13.30
C PHE A 877 -7.62 -17.53 13.96
N LEU A 878 -8.55 -16.95 14.73
CA LEU A 878 -8.28 -15.69 15.42
C LEU A 878 -7.73 -15.97 16.82
N PRO A 879 -6.44 -15.69 17.11
CA PRO A 879 -5.88 -15.95 18.44
C PRO A 879 -6.61 -15.12 19.52
N ASN A 880 -6.89 -15.75 20.65
CA ASN A 880 -7.54 -15.09 21.80
C ASN A 880 -6.46 -14.42 22.66
N ASN A 881 -5.86 -13.34 22.15
CA ASN A 881 -4.82 -12.61 22.89
C ASN A 881 -5.46 -11.82 24.03
N LYS A 882 -5.59 -12.45 25.21
CA LYS A 882 -5.79 -11.72 26.46
C LYS A 882 -4.46 -11.04 26.83
N LYS A 883 -4.28 -9.77 26.47
CA LYS A 883 -3.52 -8.87 27.34
C LYS A 883 -4.50 -8.35 28.40
N GLN A 884 -4.54 -9.03 29.55
CA GLN A 884 -5.13 -8.47 30.75
C GLN A 884 -4.13 -7.42 31.27
N ASP A 885 -4.26 -6.17 30.83
CA ASP A 885 -3.59 -5.07 31.52
C ASP A 885 -4.28 -4.87 32.87
N LYS A 886 -3.52 -5.11 33.94
CA LYS A 886 -3.86 -4.75 35.32
C LYS A 886 -3.66 -3.24 35.56
N GLY A 887 -4.17 -2.39 34.66
CA GLY A 887 -4.50 -1.00 34.98
C GLY A 887 -5.97 -0.91 35.39
N PRO A 888 -6.46 0.21 35.97
CA PRO A 888 -7.86 0.29 36.37
C PRO A 888 -8.73 0.02 35.14
N THR A 889 -9.41 -1.14 35.17
CA THR A 889 -10.52 -1.47 34.30
C THR A 889 -11.52 -0.36 34.47
N SER A 890 -11.54 0.61 33.57
CA SER A 890 -12.51 1.67 33.72
C SER A 890 -13.23 1.85 32.42
N LEU A 891 -14.39 1.18 32.38
CA LEU A 891 -15.58 1.66 31.70
C LEU A 891 -15.72 3.21 31.82
N SER A 892 -15.12 3.87 32.83
CA SER A 892 -15.06 5.33 32.95
C SER A 892 -14.24 6.08 31.88
N ARG A 893 -13.47 5.42 31.01
CA ARG A 893 -12.78 6.09 29.88
C ARG A 893 -13.68 6.21 28.65
N ILE A 894 -14.76 5.44 28.58
CA ILE A 894 -15.77 5.55 27.53
C ILE A 894 -16.80 6.56 27.97
N ASP A 895 -17.11 7.52 27.10
CA ASP A 895 -18.28 8.39 27.28
C ASP A 895 -19.57 7.60 26.97
N PHE A 896 -19.95 6.68 27.86
CA PHE A 896 -21.22 5.95 27.77
C PHE A 896 -22.44 6.89 27.73
N PRO A 897 -22.48 7.98 28.53
CA PRO A 897 -23.51 9.01 28.40
C PRO A 897 -23.56 9.63 27.02
N GLY A 898 -22.43 10.07 26.46
CA GLY A 898 -22.33 10.65 25.12
C GLY A 898 -22.80 9.67 24.03
N ALA A 899 -22.35 8.41 24.09
CA ALA A 899 -22.74 7.38 23.14
C ALA A 899 -24.25 7.08 23.21
N ALA A 900 -24.81 6.96 24.41
CA ALA A 900 -26.22 6.73 24.62
C ALA A 900 -27.07 7.94 24.16
N LEU A 901 -26.63 9.17 24.46
CA LEU A 901 -27.30 10.39 24.02
C LEU A 901 -27.27 10.53 22.49
N LEU A 902 -26.15 10.18 21.83
CA LEU A 902 -26.06 10.17 20.37
C LEU A 902 -27.03 9.14 19.77
N ALA A 903 -27.06 7.92 20.31
CA ALA A 903 -27.98 6.87 19.86
C ALA A 903 -29.45 7.29 20.05
N LEU A 904 -29.80 7.84 21.21
CA LEU A 904 -31.15 8.35 21.49
C LEU A 904 -31.52 9.52 20.59
N THR A 905 -30.58 10.42 20.31
CA THR A 905 -30.79 11.54 19.37
C THR A 905 -31.10 11.02 17.97
N MET A 906 -30.34 10.05 17.48
CA MET A 906 -30.57 9.43 16.16
C MET A 906 -31.91 8.69 16.12
N MET A 907 -32.25 7.91 17.15
CA MET A 907 -33.55 7.22 17.22
C MET A 907 -34.72 8.20 17.26
N ALA A 908 -34.65 9.23 18.12
CA ALA A 908 -35.69 10.25 18.22
C ALA A 908 -35.82 11.09 16.93
N PHE A 909 -34.71 11.31 16.21
CA PHE A 909 -34.69 12.06 14.96
C PHE A 909 -35.29 11.29 13.79
N LEU A 910 -34.96 10.00 13.67
CA LEU A 910 -35.31 9.19 12.51
C LEU A 910 -36.69 8.54 12.62
N LEU A 911 -37.11 8.17 13.84
CA LEU A 911 -38.39 7.51 14.07
C LEU A 911 -39.61 8.34 13.58
N PRO A 912 -39.69 9.67 13.78
CA PRO A 912 -40.79 10.50 13.27
C PRO A 912 -40.98 10.42 11.76
N PHE A 913 -39.89 10.35 11.00
CA PHE A 913 -39.98 10.22 9.55
C PHE A 913 -40.61 8.89 9.17
N GLU A 914 -40.34 7.84 9.94
CA GLU A 914 -40.78 6.49 9.66
C GLU A 914 -42.25 6.24 10.00
N ILE A 915 -42.68 6.62 11.20
CA ILE A 915 -44.07 6.42 11.64
C ILE A 915 -45.01 7.55 11.18
N GLY A 916 -44.46 8.71 10.84
CA GLY A 916 -45.20 9.91 10.47
C GLY A 916 -45.87 9.77 9.09
N GLY A 917 -47.20 9.84 9.07
CA GLY A 917 -48.02 9.77 7.87
C GLY A 917 -48.29 8.35 7.35
N SER A 918 -47.59 7.35 7.86
CA SER A 918 -47.79 5.93 7.53
C SER A 918 -48.65 5.23 8.59
N GLU A 919 -48.22 5.26 9.87
CA GLU A 919 -48.90 4.62 11.00
C GLU A 919 -49.59 5.61 11.92
N VAL A 920 -48.98 6.78 12.12
CA VAL A 920 -49.55 7.87 12.94
C VAL A 920 -49.63 9.16 12.13
N PRO A 921 -50.74 9.91 12.22
CA PRO A 921 -50.82 11.22 11.59
C PRO A 921 -49.71 12.16 12.07
N TRP A 922 -49.20 13.02 11.18
CA TRP A 922 -48.20 14.03 11.51
C TRP A 922 -48.62 14.99 12.64
N SER A 923 -49.93 15.14 12.86
CA SER A 923 -50.51 15.94 13.95
C SER A 923 -50.54 15.24 15.32
N HIS A 924 -50.30 13.92 15.36
CA HIS A 924 -50.33 13.16 16.60
C HIS A 924 -49.19 13.61 17.52
N PRO A 925 -49.43 13.87 18.83
CA PRO A 925 -48.46 14.52 19.73
C PRO A 925 -47.13 13.77 19.88
N VAL A 926 -47.08 12.47 19.57
CA VAL A 926 -45.85 11.66 19.56
C VAL A 926 -44.84 12.18 18.54
N ILE A 927 -45.27 12.65 17.37
CA ILE A 927 -44.37 13.14 16.31
C ILE A 927 -43.62 14.42 16.73
N PRO A 928 -44.28 15.54 17.09
CA PRO A 928 -43.59 16.71 17.61
C PRO A 928 -42.89 16.41 18.94
N GLY A 929 -43.43 15.51 19.76
CA GLY A 929 -42.77 15.06 20.99
C GLY A 929 -41.41 14.40 20.74
N LEU A 930 -41.29 13.57 19.69
CA LEU A 930 -40.04 12.95 19.28
C LEU A 930 -39.05 13.98 18.69
N PHE A 931 -39.51 14.95 17.89
CA PHE A 931 -38.64 16.04 17.43
C PHE A 931 -38.14 16.92 18.58
N VAL A 932 -38.99 17.21 19.57
CA VAL A 932 -38.57 17.89 20.80
C VAL A 932 -37.55 17.02 21.55
N ALA A 933 -37.77 15.71 21.64
CA ALA A 933 -36.82 14.79 22.24
C ALA A 933 -35.48 14.78 21.49
N THR A 934 -35.46 14.89 20.16
CA THR A 934 -34.23 15.07 19.37
C THR A 934 -33.47 16.32 19.78
N LEU A 935 -34.16 17.46 19.91
CA LEU A 935 -33.53 18.73 20.32
C LEU A 935 -32.99 18.62 21.75
N VAL A 936 -33.73 17.96 22.65
CA VAL A 936 -33.31 17.74 24.04
C VAL A 936 -32.10 16.81 24.11
N PHE A 937 -32.16 15.61 23.54
CA PHE A 937 -31.05 14.66 23.57
C PHE A 937 -29.83 15.16 22.79
N GLY A 938 -30.05 15.82 21.64
CA GLY A 938 -28.97 16.42 20.86
C GLY A 938 -28.31 17.59 21.59
N GLY A 939 -29.09 18.44 22.26
CA GLY A 939 -28.56 19.50 23.11
C GLY A 939 -27.77 18.95 24.30
N LEU A 940 -28.28 17.91 24.96
CA LEU A 940 -27.58 17.21 26.03
C LEU A 940 -26.30 16.53 25.54
N PHE A 941 -26.31 15.96 24.32
CA PHE A 941 -25.13 15.39 23.68
C PHE A 941 -24.05 16.46 23.45
N VAL A 942 -24.42 17.59 22.84
CA VAL A 942 -23.49 18.72 22.60
C VAL A 942 -22.92 19.27 23.91
N LEU A 943 -23.74 19.36 24.96
CA LEU A 943 -23.29 19.80 26.29
C LEU A 943 -22.35 18.79 26.95
N CYS A 944 -22.65 17.49 26.84
CA CYS A 944 -21.83 16.42 27.37
C CYS A 944 -20.46 16.38 26.68
N GLU A 945 -20.44 16.36 25.35
CA GLU A 945 -19.23 16.33 24.53
C GLU A 945 -18.41 17.62 24.66
N GLY A 946 -19.06 18.78 24.74
CA GLY A 946 -18.38 20.08 24.80
C GLY A 946 -17.85 20.49 26.18
N ARG A 947 -18.32 19.87 27.28
CA ARG A 947 -17.94 20.29 28.64
C ARG A 947 -17.52 19.17 29.59
N TRP A 948 -18.00 17.94 29.40
CA TRP A 948 -17.80 16.84 30.36
C TRP A 948 -16.98 15.67 29.80
N ALA A 949 -17.00 15.46 28.49
CA ALA A 949 -16.24 14.40 27.85
C ALA A 949 -14.73 14.74 27.86
N LYS A 950 -13.93 13.87 28.51
CA LYS A 950 -12.46 13.94 28.44
C LYS A 950 -11.92 13.44 27.10
N GLU A 951 -12.61 12.48 26.50
CA GLU A 951 -12.35 11.94 25.16
C GLU A 951 -13.67 11.97 24.37
N PRO A 952 -14.01 13.10 23.72
CA PRO A 952 -15.27 13.24 22.98
C PRO A 952 -15.39 12.21 21.86
N ILE A 953 -16.59 11.64 21.68
CA ILE A 953 -16.89 10.71 20.58
C ILE A 953 -16.90 11.48 19.25
N PHE A 954 -17.36 12.73 19.26
CA PHE A 954 -17.40 13.56 18.07
C PHE A 954 -16.89 14.99 18.36
N PRO A 955 -15.68 15.35 17.88
CA PRO A 955 -15.14 16.70 18.08
C PRO A 955 -16.00 17.76 17.41
N LEU A 956 -16.67 18.60 18.21
CA LEU A 956 -17.61 19.60 17.72
C LEU A 956 -16.96 20.69 16.85
N ASP A 957 -15.65 20.89 16.97
CA ASP A 957 -14.90 21.84 16.13
C ASP A 957 -14.93 21.48 14.64
N LEU A 958 -15.16 20.21 14.30
CA LEU A 958 -15.34 19.76 12.91
C LEU A 958 -16.55 20.41 12.23
N LEU A 959 -17.60 20.73 13.00
CA LEU A 959 -18.79 21.41 12.47
C LEU A 959 -18.54 22.88 12.13
N ARG A 960 -17.41 23.45 12.56
CA ARG A 960 -17.01 24.82 12.17
C ARG A 960 -16.33 24.85 10.80
N ILE A 961 -15.82 23.71 10.33
CA ILE A 961 -15.13 23.61 9.04
C ILE A 961 -16.16 23.46 7.92
N ARG A 962 -16.35 24.54 7.14
CA ARG A 962 -17.35 24.60 6.06
C ARG A 962 -17.31 23.41 5.10
N ASN A 963 -16.12 23.00 4.67
CA ASN A 963 -15.97 21.89 3.71
C ASN A 963 -16.35 20.52 4.31
N VAL A 964 -16.17 20.33 5.62
CA VAL A 964 -16.59 19.11 6.32
C VAL A 964 -18.12 19.03 6.36
N VAL A 965 -18.78 20.13 6.76
CA VAL A 965 -20.24 20.23 6.78
C VAL A 965 -20.84 20.04 5.38
N LEU A 966 -20.27 20.69 4.36
CA LEU A 966 -20.71 20.49 2.97
C LEU A 966 -20.50 19.05 2.52
N GLY A 967 -19.38 18.41 2.88
CA GLY A 967 -19.13 16.99 2.62
C GLY A 967 -20.21 16.09 3.24
N TYR A 968 -20.64 16.37 4.48
CA TYR A 968 -21.72 15.65 5.15
C TYR A 968 -23.05 15.80 4.40
N VAL A 969 -23.43 17.04 4.05
CA VAL A 969 -24.67 17.32 3.31
C VAL A 969 -24.66 16.61 1.95
N ILE A 970 -23.55 16.69 1.20
CA ILE A 970 -23.40 16.07 -0.12
C ILE A 970 -23.54 14.54 -0.03
N SER A 971 -22.78 13.89 0.86
CA SER A 971 -22.84 12.43 0.99
C SER A 971 -24.19 11.93 1.52
N GLY A 972 -24.79 12.63 2.49
CA GLY A 972 -26.09 12.26 3.03
C GLY A 972 -27.22 12.38 2.01
N THR A 973 -27.34 13.54 1.36
CA THR A 973 -28.42 13.79 0.39
C THR A 973 -28.28 12.94 -0.85
N LEU A 974 -27.08 12.72 -1.37
CA LEU A 974 -26.91 11.86 -2.55
C LEU A 974 -27.19 10.38 -2.23
N CYS A 975 -26.81 9.91 -1.03
CA CYS A 975 -27.14 8.56 -0.61
C CYS A 975 -28.65 8.39 -0.36
N ALA A 976 -29.31 9.44 0.17
CA ALA A 976 -30.78 9.49 0.27
C ALA A 976 -31.44 9.35 -1.11
N ALA A 977 -30.94 10.07 -2.11
CA ALA A 977 -31.43 9.98 -3.49
C ALA A 977 -31.28 8.57 -4.06
N GLN A 978 -30.10 7.96 -3.90
CA GLN A 978 -29.78 6.66 -4.47
C GLN A 978 -30.58 5.53 -3.82
N LEU A 979 -30.58 5.44 -2.48
CA LEU A 979 -31.25 4.33 -1.79
C LEU A 979 -32.77 4.49 -1.83
N GLY A 980 -33.28 5.72 -1.79
CA GLY A 980 -34.70 6.00 -2.06
C GLY A 980 -35.13 5.47 -3.44
N LEU A 981 -34.32 5.72 -4.48
CA LEU A 981 -34.57 5.13 -5.79
C LEU A 981 -34.49 3.60 -5.75
N MET A 982 -33.40 3.03 -5.23
CA MET A 982 -33.20 1.58 -5.22
C MET A 982 -34.31 0.82 -4.49
N PHE A 983 -34.94 1.42 -3.49
CA PHE A 983 -36.13 0.86 -2.83
C PHE A 983 -37.34 0.77 -3.77
N SER A 984 -37.53 1.76 -4.66
CA SER A 984 -38.66 1.80 -5.58
C SER A 984 -38.53 0.86 -6.79
N VAL A 985 -37.30 0.48 -7.19
CA VAL A 985 -37.03 -0.27 -8.42
C VAL A 985 -37.65 -1.68 -8.44
N PRO A 986 -37.46 -2.54 -7.42
CA PRO A 986 -38.04 -3.88 -7.42
C PRO A 986 -39.57 -3.83 -7.38
N LEU A 987 -40.13 -2.93 -6.56
CA LEU A 987 -41.56 -2.71 -6.45
C LEU A 987 -42.17 -2.28 -7.80
N TYR A 988 -41.51 -1.38 -8.54
CA TYR A 988 -41.97 -0.94 -9.85
C TYR A 988 -42.12 -2.10 -10.85
N PHE A 989 -41.11 -2.98 -10.96
CA PHE A 989 -41.15 -4.10 -11.90
C PHE A 989 -42.07 -5.25 -11.44
N GLN A 990 -42.24 -5.44 -10.13
CA GLN A 990 -43.23 -6.38 -9.59
C GLN A 990 -44.65 -5.92 -9.90
N VAL A 991 -44.96 -4.63 -9.77
CA VAL A 991 -46.31 -4.09 -10.02
C VAL A 991 -46.62 -3.99 -11.51
N THR A 992 -45.70 -3.46 -12.33
CA THR A 992 -45.98 -3.18 -13.75
C THR A 992 -45.86 -4.41 -14.64
N LYS A 993 -44.83 -5.25 -14.42
CA LYS A 993 -44.51 -6.40 -15.27
C LYS A 993 -44.80 -7.75 -14.62
N ARG A 994 -45.30 -7.78 -13.38
CA ARG A 994 -45.45 -9.02 -12.59
C ARG A 994 -44.14 -9.81 -12.56
N ALA A 995 -43.02 -9.10 -12.49
CA ALA A 995 -41.70 -9.71 -12.48
C ALA A 995 -41.53 -10.56 -11.22
N SER A 996 -40.90 -11.72 -11.35
CA SER A 996 -40.53 -12.54 -10.18
C SER A 996 -39.53 -11.79 -9.30
N ASN A 997 -39.38 -12.19 -8.04
CA ASN A 997 -38.46 -11.53 -7.11
C ASN A 997 -37.01 -11.57 -7.63
N THR A 998 -36.62 -12.69 -8.28
CA THR A 998 -35.31 -12.84 -8.92
C THR A 998 -35.06 -11.77 -9.97
N VAL A 999 -36.04 -11.55 -10.86
CA VAL A 999 -35.91 -10.61 -11.98
C VAL A 999 -35.96 -9.17 -11.47
N ALA A 1000 -36.86 -8.88 -10.53
CA ALA A 1000 -36.95 -7.58 -9.86
C ALA A 1000 -35.64 -7.21 -9.14
N GLY A 1001 -35.03 -8.17 -8.43
CA GLY A 1001 -33.72 -8.00 -7.80
C GLY A 1001 -32.58 -7.81 -8.81
N ALA A 1002 -32.63 -8.44 -9.98
CA ALA A 1002 -31.63 -8.26 -11.03
C ALA A 1002 -31.63 -6.86 -11.65
N TYR A 1003 -32.77 -6.18 -11.66
CA TYR A 1003 -32.86 -4.78 -12.11
C TYR A 1003 -32.12 -3.79 -11.20
N LEU A 1004 -31.66 -4.19 -10.00
CA LEU A 1004 -30.79 -3.35 -9.15
C LEU A 1004 -29.33 -3.34 -9.61
N PHE A 1005 -28.89 -4.34 -10.38
CA PHE A 1005 -27.49 -4.54 -10.74
C PHE A 1005 -26.84 -3.32 -11.46
N PRO A 1006 -27.50 -2.64 -12.43
CA PRO A 1006 -26.90 -1.49 -13.09
C PRO A 1006 -26.52 -0.35 -12.13
N ALA A 1007 -27.31 -0.09 -11.08
CA ALA A 1007 -26.99 0.93 -10.08
C ALA A 1007 -25.74 0.55 -9.26
N VAL A 1008 -25.61 -0.74 -8.92
CA VAL A 1008 -24.45 -1.25 -8.16
C VAL A 1008 -23.17 -1.22 -9.01
N ALA A 1009 -23.26 -1.63 -10.27
CA ALA A 1009 -22.16 -1.56 -11.22
C ALA A 1009 -21.72 -0.10 -11.47
N GLY A 1010 -22.68 0.80 -11.65
CA GLY A 1010 -22.42 2.23 -11.76
C GLY A 1010 -21.64 2.74 -10.56
N ASN A 1011 -22.09 2.42 -9.34
CA ASN A 1011 -21.43 2.84 -8.11
C ASN A 1011 -19.95 2.41 -8.04
N ALA A 1012 -19.65 1.15 -8.36
CA ALA A 1012 -18.27 0.66 -8.39
C ALA A 1012 -17.40 1.41 -9.43
N ILE A 1013 -17.92 1.55 -10.65
CA ILE A 1013 -17.20 2.24 -11.75
C ILE A 1013 -16.97 3.71 -11.42
N GLY A 1014 -17.99 4.39 -10.89
CA GLY A 1014 -17.90 5.80 -10.50
C GLY A 1014 -16.85 6.06 -9.43
N ALA A 1015 -16.77 5.18 -8.42
CA ALA A 1015 -15.76 5.28 -7.38
C ALA A 1015 -14.33 5.17 -7.92
N ILE A 1016 -14.10 4.22 -8.85
CA ILE A 1016 -12.80 4.00 -9.51
C ILE A 1016 -12.44 5.18 -10.42
N LEU A 1017 -13.35 5.60 -11.29
CA LEU A 1017 -13.12 6.72 -12.22
C LEU A 1017 -12.82 8.02 -11.47
N ALA A 1018 -13.56 8.30 -10.40
CA ALA A 1018 -13.30 9.45 -9.54
C ALA A 1018 -11.89 9.40 -8.94
N GLY A 1019 -11.47 8.24 -8.42
CA GLY A 1019 -10.13 8.05 -7.87
C GLY A 1019 -9.03 8.29 -8.91
N LEU A 1020 -9.18 7.75 -10.12
CA LEU A 1020 -8.21 7.93 -11.22
C LEU A 1020 -8.14 9.38 -11.71
N VAL A 1021 -9.27 10.07 -11.85
CA VAL A 1021 -9.32 11.47 -12.28
C VAL A 1021 -8.74 12.39 -11.22
N ILE A 1022 -9.08 12.19 -9.94
CA ILE A 1022 -8.50 12.96 -8.83
C ILE A 1022 -6.99 12.71 -8.74
N LYS A 1023 -6.53 11.46 -8.86
CA LYS A 1023 -5.09 11.12 -8.86
C LYS A 1023 -4.31 11.81 -9.97
N ARG A 1024 -4.89 11.93 -11.17
CA ARG A 1024 -4.22 12.58 -12.32
C ARG A 1024 -4.30 14.10 -12.31
N THR A 1025 -5.40 14.67 -11.83
CA THR A 1025 -5.67 16.11 -11.96
C THR A 1025 -5.49 16.90 -10.66
N GLY A 1026 -5.49 16.23 -9.51
CA GLY A 1026 -5.55 16.85 -8.18
C GLY A 1026 -6.88 17.55 -7.86
N ARG A 1027 -7.88 17.51 -8.77
CA ARG A 1027 -9.10 18.32 -8.68
C ARG A 1027 -10.33 17.48 -8.33
N TYR A 1028 -10.72 17.48 -7.05
CA TYR A 1028 -11.90 16.75 -6.58
C TYR A 1028 -13.21 17.53 -6.79
N LYS A 1029 -13.19 18.87 -6.86
CA LYS A 1029 -14.42 19.66 -6.97
C LYS A 1029 -15.15 19.40 -8.29
N LEU A 1030 -14.39 19.32 -9.39
CA LEU A 1030 -14.94 19.02 -10.70
C LEU A 1030 -15.59 17.64 -10.74
N VAL A 1031 -14.94 16.64 -10.14
CA VAL A 1031 -15.46 15.27 -10.06
C VAL A 1031 -16.77 15.22 -9.29
N LEU A 1032 -16.87 15.92 -8.16
CA LEU A 1032 -18.12 16.01 -7.39
C LEU A 1032 -19.25 16.69 -8.18
N LEU A 1033 -18.96 17.76 -8.93
CA LEU A 1033 -19.95 18.44 -9.77
C LEU A 1033 -20.47 17.54 -10.88
N VAL A 1034 -19.57 16.89 -11.63
CA VAL A 1034 -19.94 15.95 -12.69
C VAL A 1034 -20.76 14.79 -12.12
N ALA A 1035 -20.36 14.26 -10.96
CA ALA A 1035 -21.04 13.16 -10.30
C ALA A 1035 -22.49 13.51 -9.88
N THR A 1036 -22.70 14.66 -9.25
CA THR A 1036 -24.04 15.11 -8.83
C THR A 1036 -24.95 15.44 -10.00
N VAL A 1037 -24.41 16.02 -11.09
CA VAL A 1037 -25.15 16.23 -12.35
C VAL A 1037 -25.55 14.91 -12.98
N THR A 1038 -24.62 13.94 -13.03
CA THR A 1038 -24.86 12.62 -13.62
C THR A 1038 -25.98 11.88 -12.87
N SER A 1039 -26.01 11.98 -11.54
CA SER A 1039 -27.11 11.43 -10.73
C SER A 1039 -28.43 12.17 -10.98
N ALA A 1040 -28.43 13.50 -11.06
CA ALA A 1040 -29.64 14.26 -11.35
C ALA A 1040 -30.26 13.90 -12.71
N VAL A 1041 -29.42 13.70 -13.74
CA VAL A 1041 -29.85 13.24 -15.06
C VAL A 1041 -30.51 11.86 -14.99
N SER A 1042 -29.96 10.93 -14.20
CA SER A 1042 -30.56 9.61 -13.99
C SER A 1042 -31.99 9.73 -13.44
N TYR A 1043 -32.20 10.48 -12.36
CA TYR A 1043 -33.52 10.64 -11.75
C TYR A 1043 -34.50 11.38 -12.67
N LEU A 1044 -34.01 12.35 -13.45
CA LEU A 1044 -34.80 13.07 -14.44
C LEU A 1044 -35.27 12.14 -15.58
N LEU A 1045 -34.38 11.26 -16.09
CA LEU A 1045 -34.73 10.28 -17.12
C LEU A 1045 -35.80 9.30 -16.63
N LEU A 1046 -35.68 8.84 -15.38
CA LEU A 1046 -36.67 7.96 -14.77
C LEU A 1046 -38.03 8.66 -14.66
N LEU A 1047 -38.04 9.92 -14.22
CA LEU A 1047 -39.26 10.72 -14.12
C LEU A 1047 -40.02 10.83 -15.45
N PHE A 1048 -39.31 10.95 -16.58
CA PHE A 1048 -39.94 11.08 -17.90
C PHE A 1048 -40.28 9.76 -18.58
N ARG A 1049 -39.60 8.67 -18.22
CA ARG A 1049 -39.68 7.42 -19.00
C ARG A 1049 -40.36 6.27 -18.27
N TRP A 1050 -40.39 6.28 -16.93
CA TRP A 1050 -41.03 5.23 -16.14
C TRP A 1050 -42.50 5.56 -15.83
N HIS A 1051 -43.36 5.36 -16.84
CA HIS A 1051 -44.82 5.56 -16.75
C HIS A 1051 -45.64 4.27 -16.97
N GLY A 1052 -45.04 3.09 -16.73
CA GLY A 1052 -45.72 1.78 -16.86
C GLY A 1052 -45.20 0.93 -18.02
N ASP A 1053 -45.08 1.51 -19.23
CA ASP A 1053 -44.65 0.80 -20.45
C ASP A 1053 -43.13 0.76 -20.65
N THR A 1054 -42.43 0.26 -19.64
CA THR A 1054 -40.95 0.30 -19.65
C THR A 1054 -40.30 -0.88 -20.36
N ASN A 1055 -39.25 -0.65 -21.14
CA ASN A 1055 -38.43 -1.73 -21.71
C ASN A 1055 -37.36 -2.20 -20.70
N VAL A 1056 -36.86 -3.43 -20.84
CA VAL A 1056 -35.74 -3.98 -20.04
C VAL A 1056 -34.51 -3.07 -20.12
N TRP A 1057 -34.23 -2.48 -21.28
CA TRP A 1057 -33.10 -1.55 -21.49
C TRP A 1057 -33.24 -0.23 -20.73
N GLU A 1058 -34.47 0.20 -20.42
CA GLU A 1058 -34.72 1.42 -19.66
C GLU A 1058 -34.37 1.26 -18.17
N SER A 1059 -34.07 0.03 -17.72
CA SER A 1059 -33.45 -0.21 -16.42
C SER A 1059 -32.00 0.31 -16.36
N LEU A 1060 -31.32 0.52 -17.48
CA LEU A 1060 -29.97 1.11 -17.50
C LEU A 1060 -29.96 2.58 -17.08
N TYR A 1061 -31.11 3.27 -17.06
CA TYR A 1061 -31.19 4.66 -16.62
C TYR A 1061 -30.84 4.87 -15.16
N ILE A 1062 -30.81 3.81 -14.34
CA ILE A 1062 -30.35 3.88 -12.94
C ILE A 1062 -28.82 3.83 -12.81
N PHE A 1063 -28.10 3.41 -13.87
CA PHE A 1063 -26.64 3.29 -13.87
C PHE A 1063 -25.94 4.63 -13.60
N PRO A 1064 -26.31 5.75 -14.26
CA PRO A 1064 -25.68 7.04 -13.99
C PRO A 1064 -25.92 7.53 -12.54
N GLY A 1065 -27.07 7.21 -11.93
CA GLY A 1065 -27.34 7.48 -10.51
C GLY A 1065 -26.42 6.71 -9.57
N GLY A 1066 -26.16 5.44 -9.90
CA GLY A 1066 -25.12 4.64 -9.24
C GLY A 1066 -23.74 5.27 -9.39
N LEU A 1067 -23.34 5.59 -10.62
CA LEU A 1067 -22.04 6.16 -10.97
C LEU A 1067 -21.76 7.47 -10.26
N GLY A 1068 -22.71 8.40 -10.27
CA GLY A 1068 -22.56 9.65 -9.54
C GLY A 1068 -22.40 9.43 -8.04
N THR A 1069 -23.15 8.49 -7.46
CA THR A 1069 -23.03 8.22 -6.01
C THR A 1069 -21.69 7.61 -5.63
N GLY A 1070 -21.16 6.68 -6.42
CA GLY A 1070 -19.82 6.13 -6.20
C GLY A 1070 -18.71 7.17 -6.33
N ALA A 1071 -18.79 8.02 -7.35
CA ALA A 1071 -17.84 9.11 -7.56
C ALA A 1071 -17.86 10.14 -6.43
N VAL A 1072 -19.04 10.47 -5.89
CA VAL A 1072 -19.18 11.36 -4.73
C VAL A 1072 -18.60 10.75 -3.47
N GLN A 1073 -18.78 9.45 -3.20
CA GLN A 1073 -18.18 8.81 -2.03
C GLN A 1073 -16.65 8.95 -2.04
N THR A 1074 -16.01 8.68 -3.18
CA THR A 1074 -14.56 8.88 -3.35
C THR A 1074 -14.16 10.36 -3.25
N GLY A 1075 -14.89 11.26 -3.91
CA GLY A 1075 -14.55 12.68 -3.95
C GLY A 1075 -14.71 13.39 -2.59
N VAL A 1076 -15.77 13.09 -1.85
CA VAL A 1076 -16.02 13.65 -0.51
C VAL A 1076 -15.00 13.11 0.50
N PHE A 1077 -14.62 11.83 0.38
CA PHE A 1077 -13.57 11.25 1.21
C PHE A 1077 -12.24 12.01 1.09
N VAL A 1078 -11.87 12.42 -0.13
CA VAL A 1078 -10.69 13.26 -0.38
C VAL A 1078 -10.92 14.69 0.10
N ALA A 1079 -12.08 15.29 -0.20
CA ALA A 1079 -12.39 16.68 0.16
C ALA A 1079 -12.40 16.94 1.67
N VAL A 1080 -12.96 16.01 2.45
CA VAL A 1080 -13.00 16.09 3.92
C VAL A 1080 -11.60 15.94 4.50
N GLN A 1081 -10.80 14.97 4.02
CA GLN A 1081 -9.43 14.79 4.52
C GLN A 1081 -8.50 15.95 4.17
N ALA A 1082 -8.68 16.57 3.01
CA ALA A 1082 -7.92 17.76 2.62
C ALA A 1082 -8.29 19.00 3.44
N ALA A 1083 -9.48 19.02 4.05
CA ALA A 1083 -9.98 20.14 4.86
C ALA A 1083 -9.75 19.98 6.37
N THR A 1084 -9.19 18.85 6.82
CA THR A 1084 -9.04 18.53 8.26
C THR A 1084 -7.62 18.15 8.64
N ASP A 1085 -7.17 18.62 9.80
CA ASP A 1085 -5.86 18.29 10.36
C ASP A 1085 -5.69 16.79 10.63
N PRO A 1086 -4.45 16.24 10.55
CA PRO A 1086 -4.19 14.81 10.75
C PRO A 1086 -4.79 14.21 12.02
N ALA A 1087 -4.86 14.98 13.11
CA ALA A 1087 -5.42 14.55 14.40
C ALA A 1087 -6.94 14.31 14.37
N HIS A 1088 -7.67 14.93 13.44
CA HIS A 1088 -9.14 14.88 13.39
C HIS A 1088 -9.70 14.16 12.15
N LYS A 1089 -8.86 13.67 11.22
CA LYS A 1089 -9.28 12.98 9.99
C LYS A 1089 -10.20 11.78 10.26
N ALA A 1090 -9.88 10.94 11.26
CA ALA A 1090 -10.67 9.75 11.57
C ALA A 1090 -12.09 10.09 12.07
N ALA A 1091 -12.22 11.06 12.97
CA ALA A 1091 -13.52 11.52 13.46
C ALA A 1091 -14.35 12.23 12.37
N ALA A 1092 -13.69 13.01 11.52
CA ALA A 1092 -14.33 13.67 10.39
C ALA A 1092 -14.92 12.66 9.39
N LEU A 1093 -14.19 11.59 9.07
CA LEU A 1093 -14.68 10.49 8.23
C LEU A 1093 -15.80 9.69 8.91
N GLY A 1094 -15.73 9.48 10.24
CA GLY A 1094 -16.83 8.90 11.01
C GLY A 1094 -18.15 9.67 10.84
N GLY A 1095 -18.08 11.00 10.84
CA GLY A 1095 -19.23 11.87 10.57
C GLY A 1095 -19.81 11.73 9.16
N VAL A 1096 -18.97 11.46 8.14
CA VAL A 1096 -19.45 11.18 6.77
C VAL A 1096 -20.33 9.93 6.78
N TRP A 1097 -19.88 8.85 7.41
CA TRP A 1097 -20.62 7.58 7.46
C TRP A 1097 -21.91 7.67 8.27
N LEU A 1098 -21.91 8.41 9.39
CA LEU A 1098 -23.13 8.69 10.13
C LEU A 1098 -24.17 9.40 9.26
N THR A 1099 -23.73 10.42 8.52
CA THR A 1099 -24.62 11.21 7.66
C THR A 1099 -25.12 10.42 6.46
N VAL A 1100 -24.30 9.51 5.92
CA VAL A 1100 -24.74 8.52 4.91
C VAL A 1100 -25.89 7.67 5.44
N MET A 1101 -25.78 7.14 6.67
CA MET A 1101 -26.84 6.30 7.27
C MET A 1101 -28.14 7.08 7.48
N VAL A 1102 -28.04 8.31 7.99
CA VAL A 1102 -29.19 9.22 8.11
C VAL A 1102 -29.84 9.46 6.74
N GLY A 1103 -29.02 9.75 5.72
CA GLY A 1103 -29.46 9.95 4.35
C GLY A 1103 -30.22 8.74 3.80
N VAL A 1104 -29.68 7.54 3.95
CA VAL A 1104 -30.31 6.29 3.50
C VAL A 1104 -31.71 6.15 4.11
N ILE A 1105 -31.85 6.30 5.42
CA ILE A 1105 -33.14 6.15 6.12
C ILE A 1105 -34.13 7.21 5.65
N VAL A 1106 -33.74 8.50 5.70
CA VAL A 1106 -34.62 9.60 5.28
C VAL A 1106 -35.06 9.44 3.82
N GLY A 1107 -34.16 9.05 2.92
CA GLY A 1107 -34.44 8.86 1.50
C GLY A 1107 -35.45 7.75 1.23
N MET A 1108 -35.24 6.56 1.80
CA MET A 1108 -36.15 5.42 1.60
C MET A 1108 -37.51 5.66 2.23
N THR A 1109 -37.54 6.20 3.45
CA THR A 1109 -38.79 6.50 4.15
C THR A 1109 -39.57 7.58 3.40
N ALA A 1110 -38.93 8.65 2.95
CA ALA A 1110 -39.60 9.69 2.16
C ALA A 1110 -40.19 9.12 0.86
N VAL A 1111 -39.43 8.28 0.14
CA VAL A 1111 -39.93 7.62 -1.07
C VAL A 1111 -41.07 6.64 -0.77
N SER A 1112 -40.94 5.79 0.25
CA SER A 1112 -41.93 4.78 0.60
C SER A 1112 -43.25 5.42 1.03
N THR A 1113 -43.19 6.35 1.99
CA THR A 1113 -44.37 7.04 2.52
C THR A 1113 -45.07 7.86 1.43
N ALA A 1114 -44.31 8.58 0.59
CA ALA A 1114 -44.88 9.33 -0.52
C ALA A 1114 -45.55 8.41 -1.56
N THR A 1115 -44.91 7.29 -1.90
CA THR A 1115 -45.45 6.31 -2.86
C THR A 1115 -46.75 5.71 -2.34
N MET A 1116 -46.78 5.26 -1.08
CA MET A 1116 -47.97 4.64 -0.48
C MET A 1116 -49.11 5.64 -0.28
N HIS A 1117 -48.80 6.87 0.16
CA HIS A 1117 -49.81 7.91 0.36
C HIS A 1117 -50.49 8.31 -0.96
N VAL A 1118 -49.70 8.54 -2.02
CA VAL A 1118 -50.22 8.90 -3.34
C VAL A 1118 -50.95 7.73 -3.99
N MET A 1119 -50.44 6.51 -3.83
CA MET A 1119 -51.12 5.30 -4.32
C MET A 1119 -52.51 5.17 -3.68
N ALA A 1120 -52.61 5.25 -2.35
CA ALA A 1120 -53.89 5.12 -1.64
C ALA A 1120 -54.88 6.23 -2.04
N GLY A 1121 -54.42 7.49 -2.09
CA GLY A 1121 -55.26 8.62 -2.49
C GLY A 1121 -55.70 8.58 -3.95
N SER A 1122 -54.79 8.24 -4.87
CA SER A 1122 -55.10 8.12 -6.31
C SER A 1122 -56.04 6.95 -6.58
N LEU A 1123 -55.87 5.83 -5.87
CA LEU A 1123 -56.75 4.68 -5.98
C LEU A 1123 -58.15 5.01 -5.45
N ALA A 1124 -58.25 5.63 -4.27
CA ALA A 1124 -59.53 6.06 -3.70
C ALA A 1124 -60.29 7.01 -4.65
N THR A 1125 -59.59 8.00 -5.21
CA THR A 1125 -60.17 8.95 -6.17
C THR A 1125 -60.64 8.25 -7.45
N THR A 1126 -59.85 7.31 -7.97
CA THR A 1126 -60.18 6.56 -9.20
C THR A 1126 -61.38 5.64 -8.98
N LEU A 1127 -61.48 4.98 -7.82
CA LEU A 1127 -62.61 4.11 -7.47
C LEU A 1127 -63.88 4.92 -7.18
N GLN A 1128 -63.76 6.09 -6.56
CA GLN A 1128 -64.87 7.03 -6.38
C GLN A 1128 -65.39 7.54 -7.72
N GLY A 1129 -64.50 7.90 -8.66
CA GLY A 1129 -64.87 8.27 -10.02
C GLY A 1129 -65.55 7.15 -10.82
N ARG A 1130 -65.43 5.89 -10.38
CA ARG A 1130 -66.10 4.72 -10.93
C ARG A 1130 -67.40 4.35 -10.19
N GLY A 1131 -67.83 5.15 -9.20
CA GLY A 1131 -69.11 4.99 -8.51
C GLY A 1131 -69.15 3.92 -7.42
N LEU A 1132 -68.00 3.47 -6.90
CA LEU A 1132 -67.97 2.52 -5.78
C LEU A 1132 -68.35 3.20 -4.45
N ALA A 1133 -69.03 2.45 -3.57
CA ALA A 1133 -69.36 2.92 -2.23
C ALA A 1133 -68.12 3.07 -1.34
N GLU A 1134 -68.12 4.06 -0.44
CA GLU A 1134 -66.97 4.45 0.40
C GLU A 1134 -66.40 3.28 1.22
N GLY A 1135 -67.25 2.45 1.84
CA GLY A 1135 -66.80 1.26 2.58
C GLY A 1135 -66.18 0.15 1.70
N VAL A 1136 -66.49 0.12 0.40
CA VAL A 1136 -65.85 -0.80 -0.56
C VAL A 1136 -64.52 -0.22 -1.03
N ILE A 1137 -64.46 1.09 -1.24
CA ILE A 1137 -63.23 1.82 -1.59
C ILE A 1137 -62.19 1.60 -0.49
N GLU A 1138 -62.55 1.85 0.77
CA GLU A 1138 -61.66 1.68 1.92
C GLU A 1138 -61.13 0.24 2.01
N LYS A 1139 -62.00 -0.76 1.75
CA LYS A 1139 -61.61 -2.17 1.73
C LYS A 1139 -60.63 -2.48 0.59
N ILE A 1140 -60.88 -1.99 -0.63
CA ILE A 1140 -59.99 -2.22 -1.79
C ILE A 1140 -58.65 -1.53 -1.59
N VAL A 1141 -58.66 -0.28 -1.11
CA VAL A 1141 -57.45 0.48 -0.79
C VAL A 1141 -56.63 -0.27 0.25
N ASN A 1142 -57.24 -0.68 1.37
CA ASN A 1142 -56.57 -1.45 2.42
C ASN A 1142 -55.97 -2.76 1.87
N MET A 1143 -56.70 -3.52 1.06
CA MET A 1143 -56.17 -4.76 0.45
C MET A 1143 -54.99 -4.47 -0.49
N ALA A 1144 -55.06 -3.42 -1.30
CA ALA A 1144 -54.01 -3.04 -2.25
C ALA A 1144 -52.77 -2.47 -1.56
N THR A 1145 -52.92 -1.81 -0.41
CA THR A 1145 -51.79 -1.30 0.40
C THR A 1145 -51.18 -2.35 1.34
N SER A 1146 -51.83 -3.51 1.49
CA SER A 1146 -51.41 -4.59 2.40
C SER A 1146 -50.79 -5.80 1.70
N ASP A 1147 -51.24 -6.16 0.48
CA ASP A 1147 -50.75 -7.31 -0.30
C ASP A 1147 -50.46 -6.92 -1.75
N ILE A 1148 -49.20 -7.03 -2.18
CA ILE A 1148 -48.80 -6.76 -3.58
C ILE A 1148 -49.46 -7.72 -4.57
N ASN A 1149 -49.79 -8.95 -4.14
CA ASN A 1149 -50.42 -9.97 -4.97
C ASN A 1149 -51.92 -9.73 -5.15
N TYR A 1150 -52.49 -8.69 -4.53
CA TYR A 1150 -53.88 -8.32 -4.75
C TYR A 1150 -54.16 -8.02 -6.23
N ILE A 1151 -53.17 -7.50 -6.97
CA ILE A 1151 -53.27 -7.22 -8.41
C ILE A 1151 -53.60 -8.49 -9.22
N ASP A 1152 -53.11 -9.66 -8.79
CA ASP A 1152 -53.38 -10.94 -9.45
C ASP A 1152 -54.75 -11.53 -9.08
N LYS A 1153 -55.29 -11.14 -7.92
CA LYS A 1153 -56.56 -11.64 -7.38
C LYS A 1153 -57.76 -10.72 -7.69
N ALA A 1154 -57.50 -9.46 -7.98
CA ALA A 1154 -58.52 -8.45 -8.24
C ALA A 1154 -59.12 -8.59 -9.64
N ASP A 1155 -60.35 -8.08 -9.81
CA ASP A 1155 -60.96 -7.93 -11.13
C ASP A 1155 -60.03 -7.11 -12.06
N PRO A 1156 -59.88 -7.44 -13.35
CA PRO A 1156 -58.96 -6.76 -14.26
C PRO A 1156 -59.12 -5.23 -14.29
N THR A 1157 -60.35 -4.75 -14.10
CA THR A 1157 -60.65 -3.33 -14.06
C THR A 1157 -60.12 -2.67 -12.78
N ILE A 1158 -60.20 -3.36 -11.64
CA ILE A 1158 -59.64 -2.89 -10.36
C ILE A 1158 -58.11 -3.04 -10.37
N ALA A 1159 -57.59 -4.15 -10.91
CA ALA A 1159 -56.16 -4.41 -11.03
C ALA A 1159 -55.44 -3.32 -11.84
N SER A 1160 -56.01 -2.89 -12.98
CA SER A 1160 -55.46 -1.77 -13.75
C SER A 1160 -55.48 -0.44 -12.98
N ALA A 1161 -56.54 -0.15 -12.23
CA ALA A 1161 -56.61 1.04 -11.39
C ALA A 1161 -55.57 1.04 -10.25
N VAL A 1162 -55.28 -0.15 -9.68
CA VAL A 1162 -54.23 -0.32 -8.67
C VAL A 1162 -52.85 -0.11 -9.28
N VAL A 1163 -52.56 -0.68 -10.46
CA VAL A 1163 -51.29 -0.48 -11.18
C VAL A 1163 -51.08 1.00 -11.52
N ASP A 1164 -52.09 1.68 -12.07
CA ASP A 1164 -52.00 3.11 -12.41
C ASP A 1164 -51.75 3.98 -11.17
N ALA A 1165 -52.41 3.67 -10.06
CA ALA A 1165 -52.22 4.37 -8.79
C ALA A 1165 -50.80 4.18 -8.25
N TYR A 1166 -50.24 2.96 -8.36
CA TYR A 1166 -48.85 2.68 -8.01
C TYR A 1166 -47.86 3.43 -8.90
N VAL A 1167 -48.06 3.41 -10.22
CA VAL A 1167 -47.17 4.13 -11.18
C VAL A 1167 -47.16 5.63 -10.87
N ARG A 1168 -48.32 6.22 -10.55
CA ARG A 1168 -48.40 7.62 -10.10
C ARG A 1168 -47.66 7.87 -8.79
N GLY A 1169 -47.81 6.98 -7.80
CA GLY A 1169 -47.05 7.08 -6.55
C GLY A 1169 -45.54 6.98 -6.76
N LEU A 1170 -45.11 6.09 -7.64
CA LEU A 1170 -43.69 5.88 -7.97
C LEU A 1170 -43.10 7.07 -8.75
N SER A 1171 -43.88 7.80 -9.55
CA SER A 1171 -43.38 9.02 -10.20
C SER A 1171 -42.93 10.09 -9.19
N LEU A 1172 -43.64 10.21 -8.05
CA LEU A 1172 -43.26 11.13 -6.97
C LEU A 1172 -41.95 10.69 -6.28
N SER A 1173 -41.66 9.39 -6.23
CA SER A 1173 -40.38 8.90 -5.68
C SER A 1173 -39.18 9.44 -6.45
N HIS A 1174 -39.28 9.52 -7.79
CA HIS A 1174 -38.22 10.05 -8.64
C HIS A 1174 -38.04 11.55 -8.43
N VAL A 1175 -39.12 12.31 -8.19
CA VAL A 1175 -39.04 13.75 -7.84
C VAL A 1175 -38.31 13.94 -6.51
N ILE A 1176 -38.57 13.11 -5.51
CA ILE A 1176 -37.90 13.16 -4.21
C ILE A 1176 -36.41 12.88 -4.38
N SER A 1177 -36.04 11.80 -5.08
CA SER A 1177 -34.63 11.49 -5.36
C SER A 1177 -33.93 12.59 -6.16
N LEU A 1178 -34.60 13.17 -7.16
CA LEU A 1178 -34.08 14.32 -7.92
C LEU A 1178 -33.85 15.53 -7.01
N THR A 1179 -34.78 15.84 -6.12
CA THR A 1179 -34.67 16.97 -5.17
C THR A 1179 -33.45 16.82 -4.28
N PHE A 1180 -33.24 15.63 -3.71
CA PHE A 1180 -32.03 15.35 -2.92
C PHE A 1180 -30.75 15.47 -3.75
N SER A 1181 -30.75 15.00 -5.00
CA SER A 1181 -29.60 15.15 -5.90
C SER A 1181 -29.30 16.61 -6.25
N LEU A 1182 -30.33 17.45 -6.40
CA LEU A 1182 -30.17 18.89 -6.65
C LEU A 1182 -29.61 19.62 -5.42
N ILE A 1183 -30.03 19.24 -4.20
CA ILE A 1183 -29.45 19.76 -2.97
C ILE A 1183 -27.95 19.40 -2.87
N ALA A 1184 -27.59 18.15 -3.23
CA ALA A 1184 -26.19 17.72 -3.30
C ALA A 1184 -25.40 18.54 -4.34
N MET A 1185 -25.99 18.82 -5.51
CA MET A 1185 -25.37 19.61 -6.58
C MET A 1185 -25.13 21.07 -6.14
N VAL A 1186 -26.13 21.72 -5.53
CA VAL A 1186 -25.98 23.08 -4.98
C VAL A 1186 -24.91 23.10 -3.89
N SER A 1187 -24.94 22.16 -2.95
CA SER A 1187 -23.94 22.05 -1.88
C SER A 1187 -22.52 21.83 -2.44
N THR A 1188 -22.40 21.05 -3.50
CA THR A 1188 -21.13 20.82 -4.20
C THR A 1188 -20.60 22.10 -4.86
N SER A 1189 -21.46 22.95 -5.42
CA SER A 1189 -21.04 24.22 -6.01
C SER A 1189 -20.39 25.16 -4.97
N LEU A 1190 -20.86 25.06 -3.71
CA LEU A 1190 -20.40 25.85 -2.56
C LEU A 1190 -19.12 25.30 -1.91
N ILE A 1191 -18.62 24.12 -2.32
CA ILE A 1191 -17.39 23.55 -1.75
C ILE A 1191 -16.16 24.31 -2.27
N SER A 1192 -15.20 24.60 -1.39
CA SER A 1192 -13.94 25.24 -1.77
C SER A 1192 -12.90 24.18 -2.12
N GLU A 1193 -12.23 24.31 -3.26
CA GLU A 1193 -11.18 23.37 -3.66
C GLU A 1193 -9.87 23.68 -2.93
N HIS A 1194 -9.31 22.68 -2.26
CA HIS A 1194 -7.99 22.72 -1.62
C HIS A 1194 -7.01 21.97 -2.51
N LYS A 1195 -5.74 22.40 -2.54
CA LYS A 1195 -4.70 21.65 -3.27
C LYS A 1195 -4.51 20.30 -2.58
N VAL A 1196 -4.71 19.23 -3.34
CA VAL A 1196 -4.50 17.83 -2.93
C VAL A 1196 -3.18 17.33 -3.48
#